data_AF-A0A1F9FW22-F1
#
_entry.id   AF-A0A1F9FW22-F1
#
_cell.length_a   1.000
_cell.length_b   1.000
_cell.length_c   1.000
_cell.angle_alpha   90.00
_cell.angle_beta   90.00
_cell.angle_gamma   90.00
#
_symmetry.space_group_name_H-M   'P 1'
#
loop_
_entity.id
_entity.type
_entity.pdbx_description
1 polymer ?
#
loop_
_entity_poly.entity_id
_entity_poly.type
_entity_poly.pdbx_seq_one_letter_code
_entity_poly.pdbx_strand_id
1 'polypeptide(L)'
;MAKKKSTPTKIASIRHKDKRTNIPTEELRDFVADDELAPKTMLYPRDPSLDPQLVWKGKDEQDRESLAVPVVPVYIQEKIHPQAIIDALPRIAQPDDNQTNLFADFNGGPHNFEQKVEFYHHEQNWTNRLILGDSLLVMTSLAEKEGLKGKIQTIYLDPPYGIKFGSNWQVSTRKYDVKDGKAEDTTRQPEQVRAFRDTWKLGVHSYLAYLRDRLVVARELLTETGSMFVQIGDENVHLVRCVMDEVFGSENFCSLITFRKKTMPLGSDYFEQVSDYILWYAKKNEQVKSRPLYRDMSVEGDSLWSWAQMPDGSRRKLTSEEINNHRLLPKGARVYRLVSMLPAQYRQNQDFIFEFEGKKYPPPKGSCWKTDRDGMKKMAEANRLQASGNGLQQILLQDDYPVSRFTSLWADTGGASDKQYVVQTTTTAIERCLIASTDPGDLVLDPTCGSGTTAFVAEQWGRRWITCDTSRVALALARTRLMSAKYPYYLLADSSEGLKKEMELTGKMPPEYKTENDIRKGFVYKRVPHVTLKSIAHNPDIKEGMTREQIDIAIARHTEAETLYDQPYEDNKRVRVCGPFSVESLSPHRVLSTADENQNGTVTEQEAHKQQDFTTMILDNLKKAGVQNTRKSERLTFSRLDPYAGAWLHAAGEYIDADGKNRRVAVSIGPEHGTVGPQQVKEAAKEAVQGVGFDMLIVCGFAFDPHVAEEVKRYGKLTVLPAKMNPDLAMGDELLKKTGAGNLFMVFGEPDVEIKKQKNGQIIAEIKGVDVYDPTTGQIRSSSTDDIACWFIDTNYNGESFFVRHAYFTGAEEPYDKLKRALRTDIDEVAWSNLYSTVSQPFVKPETGKIAVKVINHYGDEVLKVFEI
;
A
#
# COMPACT_ATOMS: atom_id res chain seq x y z
N MET A 1 4.51 12.20 48.70
CA MET A 1 3.92 11.25 47.73
C MET A 1 5.03 10.74 46.81
N ALA A 2 5.42 9.48 46.92
CA ALA A 2 6.40 8.89 46.02
C ALA A 2 5.82 8.89 44.59
N LYS A 3 6.50 9.52 43.62
CA LYS A 3 6.19 9.36 42.20
C LYS A 3 6.24 7.86 41.89
N LYS A 4 5.09 7.24 41.64
CA LYS A 4 5.02 5.88 41.08
C LYS A 4 5.96 5.87 39.87
N LYS A 5 6.99 5.01 39.89
CA LYS A 5 7.81 4.75 38.71
C LYS A 5 6.85 4.33 37.58
N SER A 6 6.77 5.14 36.54
CA SER A 6 6.00 4.85 35.34
C SER A 6 6.57 3.58 34.73
N THR A 7 5.75 2.53 34.60
CA THR A 7 6.13 1.34 33.83
C THR A 7 6.34 1.78 32.38
N PRO A 8 7.43 1.38 31.71
CA PRO A 8 7.71 1.84 30.36
C PRO A 8 6.59 1.40 29.40
N THR A 9 6.16 2.30 28.52
CA THR A 9 5.15 2.01 27.50
C THR A 9 5.63 0.86 26.61
N LYS A 10 4.81 -0.18 26.45
CA LYS A 10 5.16 -1.35 25.65
C LYS A 10 4.98 -1.03 24.15
N ILE A 11 6.05 -1.16 23.38
CA ILE A 11 6.01 -1.10 21.93
C ILE A 11 5.64 -2.48 21.39
N ALA A 12 4.74 -2.53 20.42
CA ALA A 12 4.29 -3.77 19.79
C ALA A 12 4.20 -3.62 18.28
N SER A 13 4.25 -4.75 17.58
CA SER A 13 3.95 -4.87 16.16
C SER A 13 3.12 -6.15 15.94
N ILE A 14 2.38 -6.22 14.84
CA ILE A 14 1.68 -7.44 14.45
C ILE A 14 2.67 -8.34 13.72
N ARG A 15 2.68 -9.63 14.09
CA ARG A 15 3.41 -10.68 13.38
C ARG A 15 2.43 -11.73 12.91
N HIS A 16 2.51 -12.09 11.64
CA HIS A 16 1.68 -13.13 11.05
C HIS A 16 2.40 -14.48 11.17
N LYS A 17 1.66 -15.54 11.52
CA LYS A 17 2.20 -16.92 11.53
C LYS A 17 2.38 -17.49 10.12
N ASP A 18 1.82 -16.80 9.13
CA ASP A 18 1.94 -17.13 7.73
C ASP A 18 3.38 -17.24 7.25
N LYS A 19 3.54 -18.06 6.22
CA LYS A 19 4.78 -18.20 5.47
C LYS A 19 4.65 -17.57 4.10
N ARG A 20 5.79 -17.23 3.51
CA ARG A 20 5.92 -16.83 2.10
C ARG A 20 7.10 -17.55 1.49
N THR A 21 7.07 -17.65 0.18
CA THR A 21 8.16 -18.20 -0.64
C THR A 21 9.46 -17.42 -0.41
N ASN A 22 10.58 -18.14 -0.32
CA ASN A 22 11.91 -17.56 -0.32
C ASN A 22 12.24 -17.04 -1.72
N ILE A 23 12.50 -15.74 -1.84
CA ILE A 23 12.82 -15.07 -3.10
C ILE A 23 14.25 -14.50 -3.04
N PRO A 24 14.92 -14.30 -4.18
CA PRO A 24 16.28 -13.78 -4.19
C PRO A 24 16.39 -12.42 -3.51
N THR A 25 17.53 -12.18 -2.90
CA THR A 25 17.97 -10.85 -2.46
C THR A 25 18.83 -10.24 -3.56
N GLU A 26 18.99 -8.92 -3.55
CA GLU A 26 19.89 -8.26 -4.51
C GLU A 26 21.30 -8.84 -4.43
N GLU A 27 21.78 -9.15 -3.22
CA GLU A 27 23.11 -9.70 -2.98
C GLU A 27 23.32 -11.12 -3.53
N LEU A 28 22.25 -11.90 -3.65
CA LEU A 28 22.32 -13.31 -4.07
C LEU A 28 21.72 -13.53 -5.47
N ARG A 29 21.56 -12.47 -6.26
CA ARG A 29 20.95 -12.57 -7.59
C ARG A 29 21.72 -13.47 -8.55
N ASP A 30 23.05 -13.58 -8.41
CA ASP A 30 23.87 -14.37 -9.33
C ASP A 30 23.50 -15.87 -9.31
N PHE A 31 22.80 -16.32 -8.26
CA PHE A 31 22.26 -17.68 -8.14
C PHE A 31 20.95 -17.90 -8.92
N VAL A 32 20.31 -16.86 -9.45
CA VAL A 32 19.11 -16.93 -10.32
C VAL A 32 19.40 -16.48 -11.76
N ALA A 33 20.67 -16.28 -12.12
CA ALA A 33 21.08 -15.72 -13.41
C ALA A 33 20.56 -16.50 -14.63
N ASP A 34 20.45 -17.84 -14.55
CA ASP A 34 19.92 -18.65 -15.66
C ASP A 34 18.42 -18.43 -15.89
N ASP A 35 17.66 -18.25 -14.81
CA ASP A 35 16.23 -17.89 -14.83
C ASP A 35 15.99 -16.47 -15.38
N GLU A 36 16.96 -15.57 -15.21
CA GLU A 36 16.93 -14.19 -15.71
C GLU A 36 17.18 -14.11 -17.22
N LEU A 37 18.05 -14.97 -17.75
CA LEU A 37 18.48 -14.92 -19.16
C LEU A 37 17.38 -15.34 -20.14
N ALA A 38 16.41 -16.14 -19.70
CA ALA A 38 15.30 -16.62 -20.53
C ALA A 38 14.00 -16.75 -19.71
N PRO A 39 13.35 -15.63 -19.34
CA PRO A 39 12.15 -15.68 -18.52
C PRO A 39 11.02 -16.41 -19.24
N LYS A 40 10.40 -17.38 -18.57
CA LYS A 40 9.23 -18.07 -19.09
C LYS A 40 8.10 -17.07 -19.36
N THR A 41 7.46 -17.16 -20.52
CA THR A 41 6.28 -16.35 -20.84
C THR A 41 5.00 -17.05 -20.39
N MET A 42 4.16 -16.35 -19.62
CA MET A 42 2.83 -16.80 -19.28
C MET A 42 1.82 -16.27 -20.30
N LEU A 43 0.92 -17.15 -20.76
CA LEU A 43 -0.15 -16.83 -21.70
C LEU A 43 -1.49 -16.82 -20.97
N TYR A 44 -2.16 -15.68 -20.96
CA TYR A 44 -3.52 -15.54 -20.47
C TYR A 44 -4.50 -15.53 -21.65
N PRO A 45 -5.39 -16.53 -21.78
CA PRO A 45 -6.33 -16.60 -22.88
C PRO A 45 -7.23 -15.37 -22.94
N ARG A 46 -7.57 -14.96 -24.16
CA ARG A 46 -8.58 -13.93 -24.41
C ARG A 46 -9.79 -14.56 -25.09
N ASP A 47 -10.96 -14.17 -24.64
CA ASP A 47 -12.22 -14.72 -25.13
C ASP A 47 -13.01 -13.62 -25.86
N PRO A 48 -12.94 -13.56 -27.20
CA PRO A 48 -13.72 -12.61 -27.98
C PRO A 48 -15.20 -13.00 -28.11
N SER A 49 -15.63 -14.14 -27.55
CA SER A 49 -17.01 -14.62 -27.64
C SER A 49 -17.94 -14.11 -26.53
N LEU A 50 -17.42 -13.40 -25.52
CA LEU A 50 -18.24 -12.82 -24.46
C LEU A 50 -19.15 -11.72 -25.04
N ASP A 51 -20.40 -11.66 -24.59
CA ASP A 51 -21.39 -10.68 -25.05
C ASP A 51 -21.99 -9.90 -23.86
N PRO A 52 -22.03 -8.54 -23.86
CA PRO A 52 -21.39 -7.59 -24.78
C PRO A 52 -20.02 -7.07 -24.30
N GLN A 53 -19.10 -6.78 -25.24
CA GLN A 53 -17.77 -6.18 -24.97
C GLN A 53 -17.62 -4.75 -25.52
N LEU A 54 -16.76 -3.97 -24.88
CA LEU A 54 -16.38 -2.63 -25.36
C LEU A 54 -15.31 -2.76 -26.45
N VAL A 55 -15.51 -2.13 -27.62
CA VAL A 55 -14.51 -2.13 -28.70
C VAL A 55 -13.72 -0.82 -28.71
N TRP A 56 -12.39 -0.92 -28.79
CA TRP A 56 -11.49 0.22 -28.96
C TRP A 56 -10.41 -0.07 -30.01
N LYS A 57 -9.74 0.99 -30.47
CA LYS A 57 -8.70 0.87 -31.49
C LYS A 57 -7.58 -0.05 -31.02
N GLY A 58 -7.32 -1.12 -31.78
CA GLY A 58 -6.30 -2.13 -31.48
C GLY A 58 -6.81 -3.33 -30.68
N LYS A 59 -8.04 -3.31 -30.14
CA LYS A 59 -8.56 -4.41 -29.31
C LYS A 59 -8.62 -5.72 -30.09
N ASP A 60 -9.23 -5.70 -31.28
CA ASP A 60 -9.44 -6.90 -32.09
C ASP A 60 -8.13 -7.55 -32.51
N GLU A 61 -7.10 -6.76 -32.84
CA GLU A 61 -5.77 -7.30 -33.14
C GLU A 61 -5.13 -7.93 -31.91
N GLN A 62 -5.24 -7.28 -30.75
CA GLN A 62 -4.69 -7.79 -29.52
C GLN A 62 -5.43 -9.05 -29.04
N ASP A 63 -6.74 -9.18 -29.28
CA ASP A 63 -7.57 -10.29 -28.80
C ASP A 63 -7.50 -11.54 -29.68
N ARG A 64 -6.81 -11.46 -30.83
CA ARG A 64 -6.46 -12.64 -31.65
C ARG A 64 -5.44 -13.55 -30.95
N GLU A 65 -4.67 -12.99 -30.03
CA GLU A 65 -3.61 -13.71 -29.33
C GLU A 65 -3.86 -13.67 -27.82
N SER A 66 -3.28 -14.64 -27.12
CA SER A 66 -3.26 -14.62 -25.66
C SER A 66 -2.41 -13.44 -25.17
N LEU A 67 -2.77 -12.86 -24.03
CA LEU A 67 -1.91 -11.88 -23.37
C LEU A 67 -0.63 -12.59 -22.89
N ALA A 68 0.49 -12.26 -23.52
CA ALA A 68 1.80 -12.80 -23.20
C ALA A 68 2.53 -11.88 -22.21
N VAL A 69 2.86 -12.40 -21.02
CA VAL A 69 3.58 -11.65 -19.98
C VAL A 69 4.80 -12.44 -19.50
N PRO A 70 6.01 -11.86 -19.51
CA PRO A 70 7.19 -12.55 -19.00
C PRO A 70 7.12 -12.72 -17.47
N VAL A 71 7.51 -13.90 -16.99
CA VAL A 71 7.58 -14.25 -15.58
C VAL A 71 8.98 -13.94 -15.06
N VAL A 72 9.08 -12.84 -14.33
CA VAL A 72 10.34 -12.24 -13.89
C VAL A 72 10.55 -12.44 -12.38
N PRO A 73 11.74 -12.80 -11.85
CA PRO A 73 12.04 -12.72 -10.42
C PRO A 73 11.84 -11.32 -9.81
N VAL A 74 11.51 -11.33 -8.51
CA VAL A 74 11.43 -10.16 -7.64
C VAL A 74 12.55 -10.28 -6.61
N TYR A 75 13.30 -9.21 -6.37
CA TYR A 75 14.48 -9.20 -5.52
C TYR A 75 14.24 -8.38 -4.25
N ILE A 76 14.58 -8.92 -3.10
CA ILE A 76 14.59 -8.18 -1.83
C ILE A 76 15.78 -7.22 -1.83
N GLN A 77 15.49 -5.93 -1.72
CA GLN A 77 16.47 -4.85 -1.65
C GLN A 77 16.76 -4.45 -0.20
N GLU A 78 15.75 -4.54 0.67
CA GLU A 78 15.82 -4.10 2.07
C GLU A 78 14.87 -4.93 2.94
N LYS A 79 15.30 -5.19 4.17
CA LYS A 79 14.45 -5.73 5.23
C LYS A 79 14.33 -4.70 6.35
N ILE A 80 13.09 -4.35 6.71
CA ILE A 80 12.79 -3.27 7.67
C ILE A 80 11.93 -3.83 8.80
N HIS A 81 12.37 -3.60 10.05
CA HIS A 81 11.61 -3.92 11.26
C HIS A 81 11.43 -2.67 12.12
N PRO A 82 10.33 -1.91 11.95
CA PRO A 82 10.12 -0.62 12.63
C PRO A 82 10.24 -0.71 14.16
N GLN A 83 9.65 -1.74 14.78
CA GLN A 83 9.80 -1.94 16.23
C GLN A 83 11.26 -2.09 16.68
N ALA A 84 12.12 -2.79 15.93
CA ALA A 84 13.53 -2.94 16.31
C ALA A 84 14.28 -1.60 16.24
N ILE A 85 13.95 -0.74 15.27
CA ILE A 85 14.51 0.61 15.14
C ILE A 85 14.15 1.46 16.36
N ILE A 86 12.90 1.41 16.81
CA ILE A 86 12.46 2.19 17.98
C ILE A 86 12.96 1.60 19.30
N ASP A 87 13.00 0.27 19.44
CA ASP A 87 13.53 -0.39 20.62
C ASP A 87 15.03 -0.14 20.80
N ALA A 88 15.77 0.12 19.72
CA ALA A 88 17.18 0.52 19.78
C ALA A 88 17.41 1.92 20.37
N LEU A 89 16.40 2.79 20.43
CA LEU A 89 16.54 4.14 21.00
C LEU A 89 16.78 4.08 22.52
N PRO A 90 17.70 4.90 23.06
CA PRO A 90 17.94 4.97 24.49
C PRO A 90 16.66 5.27 25.29
N ARG A 91 16.37 4.42 26.29
CA ARG A 91 15.21 4.59 27.19
C ARG A 91 15.63 5.28 28.49
N ILE A 92 14.77 6.16 29.00
CA ILE A 92 15.01 6.95 30.22
C ILE A 92 15.17 6.05 31.47
N ALA A 93 14.48 4.90 31.50
CA ALA A 93 14.39 4.04 32.68
C ALA A 93 15.37 2.85 32.69
N GLN A 94 15.96 2.46 31.56
CA GLN A 94 16.84 1.29 31.42
C GLN A 94 17.85 1.51 30.28
N PRO A 95 19.08 1.99 30.57
CA PRO A 95 20.11 2.22 29.55
C PRO A 95 20.87 0.95 29.10
N ASP A 96 20.80 -0.17 29.83
CA ASP A 96 21.73 -1.32 29.66
C ASP A 96 21.17 -2.58 28.96
N ASP A 97 19.92 -2.63 28.51
CA ASP A 97 19.29 -3.89 28.02
C ASP A 97 18.92 -3.88 26.52
N ASN A 98 19.41 -2.90 25.74
CA ASN A 98 18.88 -2.58 24.40
C ASN A 98 19.41 -3.43 23.23
N GLN A 99 20.21 -4.48 23.43
CA GLN A 99 20.93 -5.14 22.32
C GLN A 99 20.43 -6.53 21.89
N THR A 100 19.55 -7.19 22.64
CA THR A 100 19.25 -8.62 22.41
C THR A 100 18.40 -8.93 21.17
N ASN A 101 17.75 -7.94 20.54
CA ASN A 101 16.91 -8.14 19.35
C ASN A 101 17.46 -7.56 18.03
N LEU A 102 18.63 -6.89 18.05
CA LEU A 102 19.20 -6.24 16.85
C LEU A 102 19.86 -7.21 15.86
N PHE A 103 20.24 -8.41 16.34
CA PHE A 103 21.04 -9.37 15.57
C PHE A 103 20.24 -10.59 15.08
N ALA A 104 18.96 -10.71 15.44
CA ALA A 104 18.13 -11.83 14.99
C ALA A 104 17.68 -11.63 13.53
N ASP A 105 17.85 -12.65 12.70
CA ASP A 105 17.19 -12.72 11.40
C ASP A 105 15.68 -12.66 11.61
N PHE A 106 15.08 -11.54 11.22
CA PHE A 106 13.67 -11.25 11.45
C PHE A 106 12.74 -12.17 10.66
N ASN A 107 13.24 -12.82 9.63
CA ASN A 107 12.42 -13.52 8.64
C ASN A 107 12.30 -15.01 8.91
N GLY A 108 13.12 -15.63 9.76
CA GLY A 108 13.06 -17.07 10.04
C GLY A 108 12.95 -17.93 8.77
N GLY A 109 14.08 -18.22 8.15
CA GLY A 109 14.19 -18.99 6.92
C GLY A 109 15.24 -20.11 7.02
N PRO A 110 15.68 -20.65 5.87
CA PRO A 110 16.64 -21.75 5.86
C PRO A 110 17.96 -21.39 6.55
N HIS A 111 18.45 -22.28 7.42
CA HIS A 111 19.64 -22.02 8.24
C HIS A 111 20.95 -22.28 7.48
N ASN A 112 20.90 -23.15 6.47
CA ASN A 112 22.07 -23.55 5.70
C ASN A 112 22.10 -22.78 4.37
N PHE A 113 23.28 -22.34 3.94
CA PHE A 113 23.45 -21.49 2.75
C PHE A 113 22.87 -22.11 1.47
N GLU A 114 23.04 -23.43 1.27
CA GLU A 114 22.48 -24.16 0.12
C GLU A 114 20.96 -23.95 -0.01
N GLN A 115 20.22 -24.07 1.09
CA GLN A 115 18.78 -23.85 1.08
C GLN A 115 18.40 -22.37 0.92
N LYS A 116 19.28 -21.44 1.30
CA LYS A 116 19.04 -20.00 1.12
C LYS A 116 19.08 -19.59 -0.35
N VAL A 117 19.90 -20.27 -1.16
CA VAL A 117 20.05 -20.01 -2.61
C VAL A 117 19.14 -20.87 -3.49
N GLU A 118 18.51 -21.91 -2.93
CA GLU A 118 17.39 -22.63 -3.56
C GLU A 118 16.09 -21.79 -3.51
N PHE A 119 16.08 -20.68 -4.25
CA PHE A 119 14.93 -19.79 -4.32
C PHE A 119 13.68 -20.50 -4.86
N TYR A 120 12.52 -20.07 -4.40
CA TYR A 120 11.22 -20.63 -4.75
C TYR A 120 10.93 -22.06 -4.27
N HIS A 121 11.89 -22.72 -3.59
CA HIS A 121 11.72 -24.08 -3.06
C HIS A 121 11.47 -24.13 -1.55
N HIS A 122 11.80 -23.06 -0.82
CA HIS A 122 11.68 -22.99 0.64
C HIS A 122 10.76 -21.87 1.09
N GLU A 123 10.25 -22.00 2.31
CA GLU A 123 9.40 -21.01 2.96
C GLU A 123 10.16 -20.22 4.04
N GLN A 124 9.81 -18.94 4.17
CA GLN A 124 10.24 -18.04 5.24
C GLN A 124 9.02 -17.41 5.93
N ASN A 125 9.19 -16.79 7.10
CA ASN A 125 8.09 -16.05 7.74
C ASN A 125 7.57 -14.95 6.83
N TRP A 126 6.26 -14.69 6.93
CA TRP A 126 5.64 -13.59 6.23
C TRP A 126 6.20 -12.24 6.68
N THR A 127 6.64 -11.44 5.71
CA THR A 127 6.85 -10.01 5.84
C THR A 127 5.97 -9.30 4.81
N ASN A 128 5.41 -8.15 5.18
CA ASN A 128 4.66 -7.34 4.23
C ASN A 128 5.61 -6.76 3.15
N ARG A 129 5.08 -6.33 2.01
CA ARG A 129 5.91 -6.11 0.81
C ARG A 129 5.60 -4.80 0.10
N LEU A 130 6.66 -4.02 -0.13
CA LEU A 130 6.64 -2.80 -0.94
C LEU A 130 7.54 -3.01 -2.16
N ILE A 131 6.97 -3.13 -3.36
CA ILE A 131 7.69 -3.58 -4.57
C ILE A 131 7.80 -2.47 -5.61
N LEU A 132 9.02 -2.19 -6.07
CA LEU A 132 9.30 -1.28 -7.18
C LEU A 132 9.21 -2.05 -8.50
N GLY A 133 8.24 -1.72 -9.35
CA GLY A 133 8.12 -2.35 -10.65
C GLY A 133 6.77 -2.14 -11.33
N ASP A 134 6.68 -2.56 -12.60
CA ASP A 134 5.42 -2.58 -13.32
C ASP A 134 4.47 -3.62 -12.71
N SER A 135 3.26 -3.18 -12.35
CA SER A 135 2.31 -4.04 -11.63
C SER A 135 1.84 -5.27 -12.42
N LEU A 136 1.86 -5.26 -13.76
CA LEU A 136 1.54 -6.44 -14.56
C LEU A 136 2.61 -7.53 -14.38
N LEU A 137 3.89 -7.13 -14.42
CA LEU A 137 5.03 -8.03 -14.20
C LEU A 137 5.10 -8.51 -12.75
N VAL A 138 4.92 -7.61 -11.78
CA VAL A 138 4.88 -7.96 -10.35
C VAL A 138 3.76 -8.98 -10.10
N MET A 139 2.52 -8.70 -10.52
CA MET A 139 1.40 -9.63 -10.31
C MET A 139 1.61 -10.99 -10.99
N THR A 140 2.23 -11.00 -12.17
CA THR A 140 2.55 -12.25 -12.88
C THR A 140 3.62 -13.05 -12.14
N SER A 141 4.64 -12.40 -11.59
CA SER A 141 5.64 -13.06 -10.75
C SER A 141 5.04 -13.63 -9.46
N LEU A 142 4.20 -12.84 -8.78
CA LEU A 142 3.46 -13.28 -7.59
C LEU A 142 2.60 -14.51 -7.89
N ALA A 143 1.95 -14.53 -9.05
CA ALA A 143 1.09 -15.63 -9.48
C ALA A 143 1.89 -16.91 -9.80
N GLU A 144 2.92 -16.81 -10.65
CA GLU A 144 3.60 -17.96 -11.24
C GLU A 144 4.83 -18.46 -10.46
N LYS A 145 5.68 -17.54 -9.96
CA LYS A 145 6.89 -17.91 -9.21
C LYS A 145 6.63 -18.11 -7.73
N GLU A 146 5.74 -17.30 -7.15
CA GLU A 146 5.49 -17.33 -5.71
C GLU A 146 4.22 -18.09 -5.29
N GLY A 147 3.46 -18.61 -6.26
CA GLY A 147 2.30 -19.47 -5.98
C GLY A 147 1.11 -18.75 -5.33
N LEU A 148 0.95 -17.44 -5.54
CA LEU A 148 -0.13 -16.64 -4.93
C LEU A 148 -1.45 -16.65 -5.73
N LYS A 149 -1.56 -17.44 -6.80
CA LYS A 149 -2.83 -17.69 -7.48
C LYS A 149 -3.90 -18.17 -6.49
N GLY A 150 -5.06 -17.53 -6.51
CA GLY A 150 -6.16 -17.89 -5.62
C GLY A 150 -5.93 -17.61 -4.13
N LYS A 151 -4.96 -16.76 -3.75
CA LYS A 151 -4.59 -16.51 -2.34
C LYS A 151 -4.90 -15.10 -1.84
N ILE A 152 -5.15 -14.14 -2.73
CA ILE A 152 -5.40 -12.75 -2.36
C ILE A 152 -6.88 -12.57 -2.06
N GLN A 153 -7.22 -12.06 -0.87
CA GLN A 153 -8.62 -11.89 -0.48
C GLN A 153 -9.21 -10.60 -1.07
N THR A 154 -8.44 -9.51 -1.08
CA THR A 154 -8.92 -8.24 -1.63
C THR A 154 -7.83 -7.53 -2.42
N ILE A 155 -8.19 -7.05 -3.60
CA ILE A 155 -7.36 -6.15 -4.40
C ILE A 155 -8.04 -4.78 -4.42
N TYR A 156 -7.30 -3.74 -4.06
CA TYR A 156 -7.74 -2.35 -4.16
C TYR A 156 -6.87 -1.63 -5.19
N LEU A 157 -7.47 -1.22 -6.30
CA LEU A 157 -6.80 -0.56 -7.42
C LEU A 157 -7.29 0.89 -7.50
N ASP A 158 -6.37 1.83 -7.41
CA ASP A 158 -6.59 3.27 -7.59
C ASP A 158 -5.77 3.74 -8.80
N PRO A 159 -6.19 3.37 -10.02
CA PRO A 159 -5.46 3.71 -11.22
C PRO A 159 -5.58 5.20 -11.49
N PRO A 160 -4.71 5.80 -12.32
CA PRO A 160 -4.90 7.17 -12.75
C PRO A 160 -6.24 7.33 -13.50
N TYR A 161 -7.00 8.37 -13.16
CA TYR A 161 -8.39 8.55 -13.62
C TYR A 161 -8.56 8.95 -15.10
N GLY A 162 -7.49 9.15 -15.87
CA GLY A 162 -7.56 9.53 -17.29
C GLY A 162 -6.58 10.64 -17.73
N ILE A 163 -6.68 11.03 -19.01
CA ILE A 163 -5.67 11.79 -19.81
C ILE A 163 -5.33 13.21 -19.31
N LYS A 164 -6.03 13.76 -18.31
CA LYS A 164 -5.74 15.09 -17.76
C LYS A 164 -4.73 14.99 -16.61
N PHE A 165 -3.45 14.96 -16.97
CA PHE A 165 -2.36 14.50 -16.11
C PHE A 165 -1.47 15.58 -15.45
N GLY A 166 -1.70 16.88 -15.69
CA GLY A 166 -0.77 17.95 -15.26
C GLY A 166 -0.57 18.08 -13.74
N SER A 167 -1.57 17.69 -12.93
CA SER A 167 -1.63 18.01 -11.49
C SER A 167 -1.53 16.81 -10.54
N ASN A 168 -1.25 15.60 -11.03
CA ASN A 168 -1.31 14.39 -10.20
C ASN A 168 0.07 13.86 -9.76
N TRP A 169 1.14 14.55 -10.16
CA TRP A 169 2.49 14.00 -10.14
C TRP A 169 3.44 14.76 -9.21
N GLN A 170 4.04 14.03 -8.26
CA GLN A 170 5.00 14.60 -7.31
C GLN A 170 6.43 14.31 -7.74
N VAL A 171 7.17 15.37 -8.08
CA VAL A 171 8.55 15.27 -8.61
C VAL A 171 9.60 15.11 -7.50
N SER A 172 9.23 15.37 -6.24
CA SER A 172 10.12 15.29 -5.08
C SER A 172 9.32 15.16 -3.79
N THR A 173 9.87 14.49 -2.79
CA THR A 173 9.25 14.39 -1.45
C THR A 173 9.04 15.75 -0.77
N ARG A 174 9.67 16.84 -1.25
CA ARG A 174 9.59 18.18 -0.62
C ARG A 174 8.49 19.11 -1.15
N LYS A 175 7.88 18.81 -2.30
CA LYS A 175 6.91 19.70 -2.95
C LYS A 175 5.57 19.00 -3.17
N TYR A 176 4.54 19.45 -2.46
CA TYR A 176 3.19 18.88 -2.49
C TYR A 176 2.17 19.68 -3.32
N ASP A 177 2.50 20.93 -3.69
CA ASP A 177 1.66 21.82 -4.50
C ASP A 177 2.30 22.01 -5.89
N VAL A 178 1.74 21.33 -6.89
CA VAL A 178 2.17 21.44 -8.29
C VAL A 178 1.13 22.27 -9.04
N LYS A 179 1.46 23.53 -9.35
CA LYS A 179 0.58 24.42 -10.13
C LYS A 179 0.96 24.38 -11.60
N ASP A 180 -0.04 24.20 -12.45
CA ASP A 180 0.14 24.18 -13.90
C ASP A 180 0.79 25.48 -14.40
N GLY A 181 1.83 25.38 -15.25
CA GLY A 181 2.32 26.50 -16.07
C GLY A 181 3.59 27.24 -15.64
N LYS A 182 4.29 26.86 -14.55
CA LYS A 182 5.62 27.42 -14.24
C LYS A 182 6.74 26.58 -14.87
N ALA A 183 7.58 27.21 -15.69
CA ALA A 183 8.73 26.58 -16.35
C ALA A 183 9.76 26.00 -15.36
N GLU A 184 9.78 26.49 -14.11
CA GLU A 184 10.62 25.98 -13.02
C GLU A 184 10.04 24.72 -12.34
N ASP A 185 8.72 24.51 -12.42
CA ASP A 185 8.04 23.27 -12.00
C ASP A 185 7.90 22.28 -13.17
N THR A 186 8.30 22.70 -14.38
CA THR A 186 8.35 21.88 -15.58
C THR A 186 9.79 21.41 -15.79
N THR A 187 10.24 20.39 -15.06
CA THR A 187 11.30 19.42 -15.46
C THR A 187 11.81 18.61 -14.26
N ARG A 188 12.02 17.29 -14.46
CA ARG A 188 13.02 16.37 -13.84
C ARG A 188 12.57 14.99 -13.33
N GLN A 189 11.34 14.54 -13.57
CA GLN A 189 11.02 13.09 -13.63
C GLN A 189 9.98 12.81 -14.72
N PRO A 190 10.41 12.52 -15.96
CA PRO A 190 9.50 12.26 -17.08
C PRO A 190 9.20 10.77 -17.30
N GLU A 191 9.78 9.87 -16.46
CA GLU A 191 9.39 8.44 -16.33
C GLU A 191 7.87 8.28 -16.29
N GLN A 192 7.22 9.07 -15.44
CA GLN A 192 5.84 8.82 -15.08
C GLN A 192 4.86 9.68 -15.89
N VAL A 193 5.35 10.79 -16.44
CA VAL A 193 4.59 11.57 -17.41
C VAL A 193 4.52 10.81 -18.75
N ARG A 194 5.51 9.96 -19.11
CA ARG A 194 5.49 9.22 -20.39
C ARG A 194 5.46 7.71 -20.41
N ALA A 195 5.86 6.94 -19.40
CA ALA A 195 5.41 5.54 -19.31
C ALA A 195 3.87 5.49 -19.32
N PHE A 196 3.23 6.51 -18.72
CA PHE A 196 1.82 6.78 -18.93
C PHE A 196 1.54 7.36 -20.32
N ARG A 197 1.95 8.59 -20.71
CA ARG A 197 1.53 9.16 -22.04
C ARG A 197 1.85 8.29 -23.28
N ASP A 198 2.88 7.45 -23.30
CA ASP A 198 3.19 6.49 -24.38
C ASP A 198 2.33 5.23 -24.29
N THR A 199 1.88 4.82 -23.09
CA THR A 199 0.68 3.97 -22.98
C THR A 199 -0.45 4.69 -23.71
N TRP A 200 -0.78 5.94 -23.37
CA TRP A 200 -1.91 6.71 -23.92
C TRP A 200 -1.71 7.37 -25.29
N LYS A 201 -0.89 6.80 -26.19
CA LYS A 201 -0.74 7.31 -27.59
C LYS A 201 -2.08 7.45 -28.31
N LEU A 202 -3.03 6.58 -27.98
CA LEU A 202 -4.41 6.58 -28.47
C LEU A 202 -5.42 7.11 -27.45
N GLY A 203 -4.95 7.80 -26.40
CA GLY A 203 -5.79 8.24 -25.30
C GLY A 203 -6.46 7.07 -24.58
N VAL A 204 -7.77 7.15 -24.41
CA VAL A 204 -8.57 6.21 -23.62
C VAL A 204 -8.45 4.77 -24.10
N HIS A 205 -8.21 4.55 -25.39
CA HIS A 205 -8.04 3.20 -25.95
C HIS A 205 -6.92 2.43 -25.25
N SER A 206 -5.79 3.09 -25.03
CA SER A 206 -4.66 2.44 -24.39
C SER A 206 -4.82 2.26 -22.89
N TYR A 207 -5.62 3.11 -22.24
CA TYR A 207 -5.99 2.91 -20.84
C TYR A 207 -6.75 1.63 -20.62
N LEU A 208 -7.71 1.38 -21.50
CA LEU A 208 -8.59 0.24 -21.42
C LEU A 208 -7.77 -1.03 -21.63
N ALA A 209 -6.81 -1.02 -22.57
CA ALA A 209 -5.83 -2.08 -22.70
C ALA A 209 -4.97 -2.26 -21.42
N TYR A 210 -4.38 -1.17 -20.91
CA TYR A 210 -3.57 -1.17 -19.69
C TYR A 210 -4.30 -1.77 -18.47
N LEU A 211 -5.55 -1.36 -18.27
CA LEU A 211 -6.40 -1.84 -17.17
C LEU A 211 -6.84 -3.27 -17.40
N ARG A 212 -7.31 -3.61 -18.60
CA ARG A 212 -7.76 -4.97 -18.92
C ARG A 212 -6.67 -6.00 -18.62
N ASP A 213 -5.45 -5.76 -19.11
CA ASP A 213 -4.36 -6.72 -18.95
C ASP A 213 -4.01 -6.95 -17.47
N ARG A 214 -4.05 -5.90 -16.64
CA ARG A 214 -3.86 -5.99 -15.19
C ARG A 214 -5.02 -6.69 -14.48
N LEU A 215 -6.25 -6.38 -14.88
CA LEU A 215 -7.46 -6.98 -14.30
C LEU A 215 -7.50 -8.49 -14.56
N VAL A 216 -7.03 -8.96 -15.73
CA VAL A 216 -6.93 -10.39 -16.06
C VAL A 216 -6.03 -11.11 -15.05
N VAL A 217 -4.82 -10.59 -14.79
CA VAL A 217 -3.91 -11.21 -13.82
C VAL A 217 -4.42 -11.04 -12.38
N ALA A 218 -5.00 -9.90 -12.04
CA ALA A 218 -5.60 -9.65 -10.73
C ALA A 218 -6.70 -10.66 -10.39
N ARG A 219 -7.54 -11.04 -11.37
CA ARG A 219 -8.60 -12.05 -11.20
C ARG A 219 -8.03 -13.43 -10.85
N GLU A 220 -6.88 -13.81 -11.42
CA GLU A 220 -6.21 -15.08 -11.12
C GLU A 220 -5.64 -15.13 -9.70
N LEU A 221 -5.16 -14.00 -9.19
CA LEU A 221 -4.64 -13.87 -7.83
C LEU A 221 -5.72 -13.97 -6.74
N LEU A 222 -6.96 -13.56 -7.05
CA LEU A 222 -8.06 -13.53 -6.08
C LEU A 222 -8.51 -14.92 -5.63
N THR A 223 -8.80 -15.08 -4.34
CA THR A 223 -9.57 -16.23 -3.81
C THR A 223 -10.96 -16.27 -4.44
N GLU A 224 -11.63 -17.43 -4.40
CA GLU A 224 -13.02 -17.56 -4.90
C GLU A 224 -13.99 -16.61 -4.17
N THR A 225 -13.74 -16.35 -2.89
CA THR A 225 -14.48 -15.41 -2.05
C THR A 225 -13.97 -13.96 -2.16
N GLY A 226 -13.00 -13.72 -3.05
CA GLY A 226 -12.21 -12.50 -3.10
C GLY A 226 -12.93 -11.32 -3.76
N SER A 227 -12.51 -10.10 -3.41
CA SER A 227 -13.09 -8.85 -3.90
C SER A 227 -12.08 -7.99 -4.66
N MET A 228 -12.52 -7.43 -5.78
CA MET A 228 -11.81 -6.41 -6.55
C MET A 228 -12.52 -5.06 -6.36
N PHE A 229 -11.79 -4.06 -5.87
CA PHE A 229 -12.25 -2.67 -5.82
C PHE A 229 -11.44 -1.81 -6.78
N VAL A 230 -12.11 -1.07 -7.67
CA VAL A 230 -11.47 -0.10 -8.56
C VAL A 230 -12.03 1.29 -8.27
N GLN A 231 -11.17 2.19 -7.80
CA GLN A 231 -11.53 3.60 -7.59
C GLN A 231 -11.40 4.39 -8.90
N ILE A 232 -12.38 5.22 -9.24
CA ILE A 232 -12.38 5.97 -10.51
C ILE A 232 -13.25 7.23 -10.45
N GLY A 233 -12.92 8.22 -11.28
CA GLY A 233 -13.74 9.42 -11.51
C GLY A 233 -14.96 9.15 -12.40
N ASP A 234 -15.83 10.15 -12.54
CA ASP A 234 -17.01 10.07 -13.43
C ASP A 234 -16.62 9.88 -14.90
N GLU A 235 -15.46 10.39 -15.31
CA GLU A 235 -15.09 10.46 -16.72
C GLU A 235 -14.96 9.08 -17.37
N ASN A 236 -14.50 8.09 -16.60
CA ASN A 236 -14.19 6.75 -17.10
C ASN A 236 -14.93 5.63 -16.36
N VAL A 237 -15.79 5.93 -15.37
CA VAL A 237 -16.46 4.90 -14.56
C VAL A 237 -17.22 3.88 -15.40
N HIS A 238 -17.92 4.32 -16.44
CA HIS A 238 -18.69 3.44 -17.32
C HIS A 238 -17.80 2.59 -18.24
N LEU A 239 -16.67 3.15 -18.71
CA LEU A 239 -15.73 2.40 -19.56
C LEU A 239 -14.99 1.34 -18.76
N VAL A 240 -14.51 1.71 -17.57
CA VAL A 240 -13.85 0.77 -16.64
C VAL A 240 -14.83 -0.30 -16.19
N ARG A 241 -16.09 0.07 -15.93
CA ARG A 241 -17.16 -0.88 -15.62
C ARG A 241 -17.29 -1.97 -16.69
N CYS A 242 -17.38 -1.60 -17.96
CA CYS A 242 -17.49 -2.56 -19.07
C CYS A 242 -16.25 -3.47 -19.19
N VAL A 243 -15.04 -2.93 -18.97
CA VAL A 243 -13.81 -3.75 -18.95
C VAL A 243 -13.84 -4.75 -17.79
N MET A 244 -14.33 -4.34 -16.62
CA MET A 244 -14.51 -5.28 -15.51
C MET A 244 -15.60 -6.31 -15.78
N ASP A 245 -16.68 -5.96 -16.49
CA ASP A 245 -17.72 -6.93 -16.91
C ASP A 245 -17.11 -7.99 -17.85
N GLU A 246 -16.23 -7.59 -18.77
CA GLU A 246 -15.50 -8.49 -19.67
C GLU A 246 -14.56 -9.44 -18.90
N VAL A 247 -13.82 -8.94 -17.92
CA VAL A 247 -12.82 -9.74 -17.19
C VAL A 247 -13.44 -10.61 -16.10
N PHE A 248 -14.37 -10.06 -15.31
CA PHE A 248 -14.94 -10.73 -14.14
C PHE A 248 -16.27 -11.43 -14.44
N GLY A 249 -16.95 -11.08 -15.53
CA GLY A 249 -18.35 -11.46 -15.77
C GLY A 249 -19.31 -10.47 -15.10
N SER A 250 -20.32 -10.04 -15.84
CA SER A 250 -21.28 -9.03 -15.37
C SER A 250 -22.11 -9.48 -14.15
N GLU A 251 -22.33 -10.79 -14.04
CA GLU A 251 -22.97 -11.45 -12.91
C GLU A 251 -22.16 -11.33 -11.61
N ASN A 252 -20.85 -11.07 -11.71
CA ASN A 252 -19.95 -10.93 -10.57
C ASN A 252 -19.84 -9.51 -10.02
N PHE A 253 -20.67 -8.60 -10.52
CA PHE A 253 -20.81 -7.28 -9.95
C PHE A 253 -21.52 -7.27 -8.59
N CYS A 254 -20.93 -6.58 -7.63
CA CYS A 254 -21.51 -6.38 -6.31
C CYS A 254 -22.21 -5.03 -6.18
N SER A 255 -21.48 -3.92 -6.40
CA SER A 255 -22.04 -2.57 -6.21
C SER A 255 -21.18 -1.48 -6.85
N LEU A 256 -21.81 -0.40 -7.30
CA LEU A 256 -21.17 0.89 -7.59
C LEU A 256 -21.32 1.77 -6.36
N ILE A 257 -20.21 2.12 -5.73
CA ILE A 257 -20.18 2.92 -4.51
C ILE A 257 -19.82 4.35 -4.87
N THR A 258 -20.65 5.30 -4.48
CA THR A 258 -20.40 6.74 -4.64
C THR A 258 -19.86 7.29 -3.33
N PHE A 259 -18.70 7.93 -3.35
CA PHE A 259 -18.12 8.54 -2.16
C PHE A 259 -17.74 10.01 -2.41
N ARG A 260 -17.98 10.83 -1.40
CA ARG A 260 -17.71 12.27 -1.46
C ARG A 260 -16.21 12.56 -1.35
N LYS A 261 -15.69 13.36 -2.28
CA LYS A 261 -14.30 13.82 -2.37
C LYS A 261 -14.12 15.28 -1.96
N LYS A 262 -15.13 16.14 -2.19
CA LYS A 262 -15.08 17.58 -1.87
C LYS A 262 -16.11 17.95 -0.81
N THR A 263 -15.65 18.62 0.25
CA THR A 263 -16.52 19.11 1.32
C THR A 263 -17.28 20.36 0.92
N MET A 264 -16.70 21.25 0.11
CA MET A 264 -17.36 22.47 -0.35
C MET A 264 -17.26 22.59 -1.88
N PRO A 265 -18.38 22.91 -2.56
CA PRO A 265 -18.36 23.36 -3.95
C PRO A 265 -17.54 24.65 -4.09
N LEU A 266 -16.68 24.76 -5.10
CA LEU A 266 -15.86 25.94 -5.40
C LEU A 266 -16.37 26.75 -6.59
N GLY A 267 -17.47 26.32 -7.21
CA GLY A 267 -18.09 26.96 -8.35
C GLY A 267 -17.87 26.16 -9.64
N SER A 268 -18.94 26.02 -10.41
CA SER A 268 -18.96 25.41 -11.74
C SER A 268 -20.05 26.08 -12.57
N ASP A 269 -19.88 26.07 -13.90
CA ASP A 269 -20.93 26.51 -14.83
C ASP A 269 -22.15 25.57 -14.84
N TYR A 270 -21.99 24.35 -14.29
CA TYR A 270 -23.01 23.30 -14.18
C TYR A 270 -23.14 22.80 -12.73
N PHE A 271 -23.91 21.73 -12.50
CA PHE A 271 -23.91 21.06 -11.20
C PHE A 271 -22.50 20.55 -10.86
N GLU A 272 -21.93 21.11 -9.80
CA GLU A 272 -20.56 20.79 -9.42
C GLU A 272 -20.44 19.34 -8.93
N GLN A 273 -19.50 18.62 -9.52
CA GLN A 273 -19.17 17.27 -9.12
C GLN A 273 -18.34 17.27 -7.84
N VAL A 274 -18.86 16.56 -6.83
CA VAL A 274 -18.27 16.47 -5.48
C VAL A 274 -17.89 15.06 -5.08
N SER A 275 -18.09 14.07 -5.97
CA SER A 275 -17.93 12.64 -5.68
C SER A 275 -17.11 11.92 -6.74
N ASP A 276 -16.43 10.87 -6.29
CA ASP A 276 -15.80 9.83 -7.11
C ASP A 276 -16.53 8.49 -6.84
N TYR A 277 -16.12 7.44 -7.55
CA TYR A 277 -16.77 6.13 -7.53
C TYR A 277 -15.80 5.00 -7.19
N ILE A 278 -16.32 3.92 -6.61
CA ILE A 278 -15.63 2.65 -6.41
C ILE A 278 -16.49 1.55 -7.03
N LEU A 279 -15.95 0.86 -8.03
CA LEU A 279 -16.53 -0.35 -8.61
C LEU A 279 -16.13 -1.56 -7.77
N TRP A 280 -17.11 -2.31 -7.27
CA TRP A 280 -16.88 -3.55 -6.53
C TRP A 280 -17.34 -4.77 -7.32
N TYR A 281 -16.40 -5.66 -7.60
CA TYR A 281 -16.65 -6.99 -8.16
C TYR A 281 -16.16 -8.09 -7.21
N ALA A 282 -16.82 -9.24 -7.26
CA ALA A 282 -16.33 -10.47 -6.67
C ALA A 282 -15.59 -11.30 -7.73
N LYS A 283 -14.74 -12.25 -7.31
CA LYS A 283 -14.32 -13.32 -8.22
C LYS A 283 -15.49 -14.26 -8.54
N LYS A 284 -16.28 -14.61 -7.52
CA LYS A 284 -17.57 -15.30 -7.62
C LYS A 284 -18.59 -14.66 -6.70
N ASN A 285 -19.62 -14.03 -7.24
CA ASN A 285 -20.64 -13.30 -6.47
C ASN A 285 -21.30 -14.17 -5.40
N GLU A 286 -21.67 -15.39 -5.78
CA GLU A 286 -22.37 -16.33 -4.90
C GLU A 286 -21.57 -16.71 -3.64
N GLN A 287 -20.25 -16.55 -3.67
CA GLN A 287 -19.34 -16.89 -2.58
C GLN A 287 -18.66 -15.67 -1.97
N VAL A 288 -19.04 -14.45 -2.39
CA VAL A 288 -18.32 -13.24 -2.01
C VAL A 288 -18.28 -13.09 -0.49
N LYS A 289 -17.07 -12.88 0.04
CA LYS A 289 -16.91 -12.51 1.44
C LYS A 289 -17.32 -11.05 1.59
N SER A 290 -18.43 -10.83 2.30
CA SER A 290 -18.97 -9.52 2.58
C SER A 290 -19.60 -9.49 3.97
N ARG A 291 -19.37 -8.41 4.72
CA ARG A 291 -20.08 -8.12 5.97
C ARG A 291 -20.67 -6.71 5.94
N PRO A 292 -21.85 -6.50 6.56
CA PRO A 292 -22.42 -5.16 6.67
C PRO A 292 -21.55 -4.29 7.57
N LEU A 293 -21.41 -3.03 7.18
CA LEU A 293 -20.86 -1.97 8.03
C LEU A 293 -22.00 -1.09 8.54
N TYR A 294 -21.79 -0.50 9.70
CA TYR A 294 -22.81 0.22 10.43
C TYR A 294 -22.33 1.63 10.79
N ARG A 295 -23.26 2.56 10.85
CA ARG A 295 -23.05 3.91 11.39
C ARG A 295 -24.11 4.20 12.43
N ASP A 296 -23.78 5.08 13.36
CA ASP A 296 -24.76 5.55 14.34
C ASP A 296 -25.98 6.15 13.64
N MET A 297 -27.16 5.73 14.09
CA MET A 297 -28.42 6.24 13.58
C MET A 297 -28.82 7.48 14.38
N SER A 298 -28.81 8.64 13.72
CA SER A 298 -29.53 9.81 14.22
C SER A 298 -30.95 9.82 13.67
N VAL A 299 -31.91 10.08 14.55
CA VAL A 299 -33.32 10.26 14.20
C VAL A 299 -33.78 11.71 14.39
N GLU A 300 -32.85 12.61 14.74
CA GLU A 300 -33.10 14.04 14.82
C GLU A 300 -33.53 14.58 13.45
N GLY A 301 -34.57 15.41 13.45
CA GLY A 301 -35.17 16.00 12.25
C GLY A 301 -36.16 15.08 11.53
N ASP A 302 -36.27 13.79 11.88
CA ASP A 302 -37.23 12.88 11.27
C ASP A 302 -38.59 12.94 11.99
N SER A 303 -39.57 13.55 11.33
CA SER A 303 -40.95 13.66 11.82
C SER A 303 -41.64 12.33 12.17
N LEU A 304 -41.14 11.20 11.67
CA LEU A 304 -41.64 9.87 12.02
C LEU A 304 -41.27 9.49 13.47
N TRP A 305 -40.15 9.99 13.99
CA TRP A 305 -39.67 9.81 15.36
C TRP A 305 -40.22 10.89 16.30
N SER A 306 -41.54 11.01 16.35
CA SER A 306 -42.24 12.12 16.99
C SER A 306 -42.73 11.85 18.40
N TRP A 307 -42.26 10.80 19.06
CA TRP A 307 -42.66 10.46 20.43
C TRP A 307 -41.44 10.26 21.34
N ALA A 308 -41.61 10.55 22.62
CA ALA A 308 -40.63 10.24 23.65
C ALA A 308 -41.29 9.55 24.85
N GLN A 309 -40.57 8.57 25.39
CA GLN A 309 -40.83 7.95 26.68
C GLN A 309 -39.91 8.61 27.71
N MET A 310 -40.51 9.16 28.76
CA MET A 310 -39.81 9.86 29.84
C MET A 310 -39.26 8.86 30.86
N PRO A 311 -38.31 9.27 31.73
CA PRO A 311 -37.74 8.41 32.77
C PRO A 311 -38.77 7.84 33.76
N ASP A 312 -39.89 8.54 33.98
CA ASP A 312 -41.01 8.09 34.81
C ASP A 312 -41.95 7.09 34.10
N GLY A 313 -41.63 6.73 32.85
CA GLY A 313 -42.41 5.84 32.00
C GLY A 313 -43.52 6.53 31.22
N SER A 314 -43.81 7.80 31.49
CA SER A 314 -44.83 8.57 30.76
C SER A 314 -44.44 8.79 29.30
N ARG A 315 -45.44 8.97 28.43
CA ARG A 315 -45.24 9.10 26.98
C ARG A 315 -45.92 10.35 26.47
N ARG A 316 -45.23 11.10 25.60
CA ARG A 316 -45.82 12.24 24.89
C ARG A 316 -45.25 12.40 23.51
N LYS A 317 -45.94 13.19 22.68
CA LYS A 317 -45.39 13.68 21.44
C LYS A 317 -44.30 14.72 21.69
N LEU A 318 -43.32 14.73 20.80
CA LEU A 318 -42.27 15.73 20.72
C LEU A 318 -42.79 17.00 20.04
N THR A 319 -42.28 18.16 20.46
CA THR A 319 -42.46 19.42 19.73
C THR A 319 -41.57 19.45 18.48
N SER A 320 -41.84 20.36 17.54
CA SER A 320 -40.98 20.53 16.36
C SER A 320 -39.53 20.87 16.74
N GLU A 321 -39.31 21.65 17.80
CA GLU A 321 -37.97 21.97 18.29
C GLU A 321 -37.27 20.72 18.86
N GLU A 322 -37.99 19.90 19.63
CA GLU A 322 -37.46 18.67 20.21
C GLU A 322 -37.14 17.63 19.14
N ILE A 323 -37.98 17.50 18.10
CA ILE A 323 -37.70 16.61 16.95
C ILE A 323 -36.38 16.99 16.30
N ASN A 324 -36.09 18.29 16.15
CA ASN A 324 -34.86 18.75 15.51
C ASN A 324 -33.65 18.78 16.45
N ASN A 325 -33.85 18.65 17.76
CA ASN A 325 -32.79 18.73 18.75
C ASN A 325 -33.16 17.93 20.02
N HIS A 326 -32.69 16.68 20.09
CA HIS A 326 -32.98 15.80 21.21
C HIS A 326 -32.28 16.22 22.51
N ARG A 327 -31.33 17.16 22.47
CA ARG A 327 -30.69 17.70 23.69
C ARG A 327 -31.67 18.48 24.58
N LEU A 328 -32.81 18.89 24.05
CA LEU A 328 -33.90 19.52 24.80
C LEU A 328 -34.65 18.51 25.69
N LEU A 329 -34.46 17.21 25.46
CA LEU A 329 -35.12 16.17 26.24
C LEU A 329 -34.42 15.94 27.60
N PRO A 330 -35.20 15.61 28.65
CA PRO A 330 -34.63 15.20 29.92
C PRO A 330 -33.67 14.01 29.76
N LYS A 331 -32.61 13.96 30.58
CA LYS A 331 -31.69 12.82 30.59
C LYS A 331 -32.46 11.53 30.89
N GLY A 332 -32.22 10.50 30.08
CA GLY A 332 -32.91 9.21 30.18
C GLY A 332 -34.23 9.12 29.41
N ALA A 333 -34.68 10.20 28.75
CA ALA A 333 -35.78 10.12 27.81
C ALA A 333 -35.37 9.29 26.58
N ARG A 334 -36.29 8.48 26.06
CA ARG A 334 -36.08 7.59 24.92
C ARG A 334 -37.00 7.97 23.78
N VAL A 335 -36.42 8.29 22.62
CA VAL A 335 -37.17 8.65 21.42
C VAL A 335 -37.68 7.39 20.71
N TYR A 336 -38.90 7.44 20.19
CA TYR A 336 -39.51 6.31 19.50
C TYR A 336 -40.46 6.74 18.39
N ARG A 337 -40.75 5.79 17.51
CA ARG A 337 -41.79 5.92 16.48
C ARG A 337 -42.84 4.84 16.61
N LEU A 338 -44.02 5.13 16.08
CA LEU A 338 -45.09 4.15 15.95
C LEU A 338 -45.03 3.46 14.58
N VAL A 339 -45.22 2.16 14.57
CA VAL A 339 -45.23 1.32 13.37
C VAL A 339 -46.45 0.40 13.37
N SER A 340 -47.01 0.16 12.18
CA SER A 340 -48.23 -0.64 12.05
C SER A 340 -48.05 -2.06 12.60
N MET A 341 -49.04 -2.54 13.36
CA MET A 341 -49.15 -3.96 13.79
C MET A 341 -49.89 -4.84 12.78
N LEU A 342 -50.18 -4.32 11.59
CA LEU A 342 -50.82 -5.07 10.50
C LEU A 342 -49.75 -5.58 9.52
N PRO A 343 -49.77 -6.87 9.12
CA PRO A 343 -48.84 -7.42 8.15
C PRO A 343 -49.26 -7.05 6.72
N ALA A 344 -48.35 -7.25 5.77
CA ALA A 344 -48.63 -7.05 4.34
C ALA A 344 -49.57 -8.12 3.75
N GLN A 345 -49.62 -9.32 4.36
CA GLN A 345 -50.43 -10.44 3.89
C GLN A 345 -51.31 -10.96 5.04
N TYR A 346 -52.57 -11.27 4.70
CA TYR A 346 -53.54 -11.83 5.65
C TYR A 346 -53.15 -13.23 6.08
N ARG A 347 -53.31 -13.51 7.38
CA ARG A 347 -53.04 -14.80 8.02
C ARG A 347 -54.21 -15.15 8.93
N GLN A 348 -54.92 -16.22 8.59
CA GLN A 348 -56.16 -16.62 9.28
C GLN A 348 -55.95 -16.88 10.78
N ASN A 349 -54.80 -17.42 11.18
CA ASN A 349 -54.46 -17.69 12.57
C ASN A 349 -54.10 -16.45 13.40
N GLN A 350 -54.06 -15.25 12.80
CA GLN A 350 -53.73 -13.98 13.45
C GLN A 350 -54.88 -12.96 13.40
N ASP A 351 -56.06 -13.41 12.97
CA ASP A 351 -57.28 -12.63 12.93
C ASP A 351 -58.07 -12.85 14.23
N PHE A 352 -57.84 -11.99 15.22
CA PHE A 352 -58.50 -12.08 16.51
C PHE A 352 -58.65 -10.71 17.18
N ILE A 353 -59.67 -10.58 18.03
CA ILE A 353 -59.86 -9.41 18.87
C ILE A 353 -58.85 -9.48 20.04
N PHE A 354 -58.03 -8.43 20.17
CA PHE A 354 -57.08 -8.27 21.27
C PHE A 354 -57.58 -7.21 22.26
N GLU A 355 -57.47 -7.49 23.56
CA GLU A 355 -57.83 -6.55 24.61
C GLU A 355 -56.56 -5.93 25.18
N PHE A 356 -56.49 -4.60 25.20
CA PHE A 356 -55.34 -3.83 25.66
C PHE A 356 -55.85 -2.62 26.46
N GLU A 357 -55.33 -2.44 27.68
CA GLU A 357 -55.73 -1.34 28.59
C GLU A 357 -57.26 -1.23 28.77
N GLY A 358 -57.96 -2.37 28.85
CA GLY A 358 -59.42 -2.43 29.05
C GLY A 358 -60.26 -2.11 27.81
N LYS A 359 -59.65 -1.89 26.65
CA LYS A 359 -60.34 -1.68 25.36
C LYS A 359 -60.07 -2.83 24.39
N LYS A 360 -61.10 -3.21 23.63
CA LYS A 360 -61.02 -4.25 22.60
C LYS A 360 -60.66 -3.67 21.23
N TYR A 361 -59.66 -4.26 20.59
CA TYR A 361 -59.15 -3.87 19.28
C TYR A 361 -59.32 -5.03 18.29
N PRO A 362 -60.27 -4.96 17.35
CA PRO A 362 -60.32 -5.86 16.20
C PRO A 362 -59.33 -5.40 15.11
N PRO A 363 -58.69 -6.30 14.37
CA PRO A 363 -57.98 -5.92 13.15
C PRO A 363 -58.98 -5.38 12.10
N PRO A 364 -58.57 -4.46 11.20
CA PRO A 364 -59.44 -3.99 10.12
C PRO A 364 -59.91 -5.15 9.22
N LYS A 365 -61.10 -5.01 8.64
CA LYS A 365 -61.68 -6.02 7.73
C LYS A 365 -60.69 -6.35 6.59
N GLY A 366 -60.38 -7.63 6.41
CA GLY A 366 -59.43 -8.10 5.41
C GLY A 366 -57.95 -8.04 5.84
N SER A 367 -57.68 -7.74 7.11
CA SER A 367 -56.34 -7.74 7.70
C SER A 367 -56.30 -8.62 8.97
N CYS A 368 -55.11 -8.78 9.53
CA CYS A 368 -54.85 -9.55 10.75
C CYS A 368 -53.73 -8.87 11.55
N TRP A 369 -53.36 -9.39 12.71
CA TRP A 369 -52.18 -8.90 13.45
C TRP A 369 -50.88 -9.46 12.86
N LYS A 370 -49.75 -8.78 13.08
CA LYS A 370 -48.41 -9.25 12.65
C LYS A 370 -47.95 -10.52 13.37
N THR A 371 -48.47 -10.75 14.57
CA THR A 371 -48.15 -11.87 15.46
C THR A 371 -49.43 -12.50 16.03
N ASP A 372 -49.30 -13.68 16.61
CA ASP A 372 -50.38 -14.40 17.30
C ASP A 372 -50.77 -13.76 18.64
N ARG A 373 -51.75 -14.36 19.33
CA ARG A 373 -52.28 -13.84 20.59
C ARG A 373 -51.23 -13.80 21.71
N ASP A 374 -50.35 -14.79 21.78
CA ASP A 374 -49.27 -14.85 22.76
C ASP A 374 -48.24 -13.76 22.51
N GLY A 375 -47.82 -13.57 21.26
CA GLY A 375 -46.93 -12.49 20.86
C GLY A 375 -47.52 -11.12 21.16
N MET A 376 -48.82 -10.91 20.93
CA MET A 376 -49.49 -9.65 21.30
C MET A 376 -49.46 -9.41 22.81
N LYS A 377 -49.66 -10.44 23.64
CA LYS A 377 -49.54 -10.33 25.11
C LYS A 377 -48.11 -9.94 25.51
N LYS A 378 -47.09 -10.62 24.98
CA LYS A 378 -45.68 -10.31 25.27
C LYS A 378 -45.31 -8.88 24.86
N MET A 379 -45.82 -8.41 23.71
CA MET A 379 -45.64 -7.01 23.29
C MET A 379 -46.32 -6.03 24.24
N ALA A 380 -47.48 -6.37 24.82
CA ALA A 380 -48.15 -5.57 25.84
C ALA A 380 -47.34 -5.54 27.15
N GLU A 381 -46.93 -6.70 27.68
CA GLU A 381 -46.08 -6.82 28.88
C GLU A 381 -44.75 -6.06 28.71
N ALA A 382 -44.15 -6.16 27.53
CA ALA A 382 -42.94 -5.43 27.18
C ALA A 382 -43.15 -3.94 26.91
N ASN A 383 -44.35 -3.39 27.15
CA ASN A 383 -44.70 -2.00 26.91
C ASN A 383 -44.36 -1.54 25.47
N ARG A 384 -44.50 -2.43 24.49
CA ARG A 384 -44.20 -2.18 23.07
C ARG A 384 -45.44 -1.94 22.21
N LEU A 385 -46.60 -1.77 22.83
CA LEU A 385 -47.85 -1.40 22.16
C LEU A 385 -48.32 -0.03 22.60
N GLN A 386 -48.98 0.67 21.68
CA GLN A 386 -49.67 1.93 21.94
C GLN A 386 -50.94 2.00 21.10
N ALA A 387 -52.02 2.47 21.74
CA ALA A 387 -53.27 2.77 21.05
C ALA A 387 -53.11 3.98 20.11
N SER A 388 -53.61 3.85 18.89
CA SER A 388 -53.69 4.95 17.92
C SER A 388 -55.04 4.91 17.20
N GLY A 389 -55.94 5.82 17.59
CA GLY A 389 -57.34 5.81 17.14
C GLY A 389 -58.05 4.50 17.54
N ASN A 390 -58.47 3.74 16.53
CA ASN A 390 -59.15 2.45 16.69
C ASN A 390 -58.22 1.24 16.49
N GLY A 391 -56.91 1.45 16.32
CA GLY A 391 -55.93 0.39 16.14
C GLY A 391 -54.84 0.38 17.21
N LEU A 392 -54.03 -0.67 17.19
CA LEU A 392 -52.80 -0.78 17.97
C LEU A 392 -51.58 -0.61 17.05
N GLN A 393 -50.59 0.11 17.55
CA GLN A 393 -49.31 0.32 16.88
C GLN A 393 -48.18 -0.25 17.76
N GLN A 394 -47.11 -0.69 17.11
CA GLN A 394 -45.87 -1.07 17.77
C GLN A 394 -45.07 0.19 18.10
N ILE A 395 -44.45 0.19 19.28
CA ILE A 395 -43.40 1.14 19.67
C ILE A 395 -42.05 0.58 19.23
N LEU A 396 -41.36 1.33 18.38
CA LEU A 396 -39.96 1.08 18.01
C LEU A 396 -39.10 2.17 18.63
N LEU A 397 -38.28 1.82 19.64
CA LEU A 397 -37.38 2.76 20.30
C LEU A 397 -36.12 2.95 19.46
N GLN A 398 -35.50 4.13 19.54
CA GLN A 398 -34.27 4.41 18.79
C GLN A 398 -33.15 3.45 19.21
N ASP A 399 -33.03 3.15 20.51
CA ASP A 399 -31.99 2.26 21.04
C ASP A 399 -32.27 0.77 20.80
N ASP A 400 -33.44 0.40 20.25
CA ASP A 400 -33.71 -0.99 19.87
C ASP A 400 -32.80 -1.42 18.71
N TYR A 401 -32.41 -0.47 17.87
CA TYR A 401 -31.44 -0.67 16.79
C TYR A 401 -30.73 0.66 16.52
N PRO A 402 -29.70 1.01 17.33
CA PRO A 402 -29.11 2.35 17.36
C PRO A 402 -28.20 2.66 16.17
N VAL A 403 -28.12 1.76 15.19
CA VAL A 403 -27.26 1.86 14.02
C VAL A 403 -28.07 1.69 12.73
N SER A 404 -27.55 2.26 11.65
CA SER A 404 -28.02 2.04 10.30
C SER A 404 -26.92 1.41 9.46
N ARG A 405 -27.27 0.53 8.52
CA ARG A 405 -26.31 -0.06 7.60
C ARG A 405 -25.79 1.00 6.64
N PHE A 406 -24.49 0.99 6.35
CA PHE A 406 -23.96 1.72 5.21
C PHE A 406 -24.59 1.20 3.91
N THR A 407 -24.88 2.13 3.02
CA THR A 407 -25.33 1.83 1.65
C THR A 407 -24.20 2.12 0.68
N SER A 408 -24.45 2.03 -0.62
CA SER A 408 -23.49 2.43 -1.65
C SER A 408 -23.27 3.95 -1.75
N LEU A 409 -23.97 4.77 -0.95
CA LEU A 409 -23.78 6.23 -0.92
C LEU A 409 -23.05 6.66 0.36
N TRP A 410 -21.79 7.05 0.21
CA TRP A 410 -20.90 7.51 1.29
C TRP A 410 -20.75 9.04 1.25
N ALA A 411 -21.76 9.73 1.78
CA ALA A 411 -21.79 11.20 1.82
C ALA A 411 -20.93 11.82 2.94
N ASP A 412 -20.46 10.99 3.88
CA ASP A 412 -19.68 11.36 5.05
C ASP A 412 -18.17 11.25 4.85
N THR A 413 -17.72 10.74 3.70
CA THR A 413 -16.31 10.81 3.31
C THR A 413 -15.95 12.24 2.88
N GLY A 414 -14.65 12.53 2.85
CA GLY A 414 -14.11 13.77 2.29
C GLY A 414 -12.86 13.50 1.48
N GLY A 415 -12.15 14.55 1.08
CA GLY A 415 -10.79 14.46 0.58
C GLY A 415 -9.80 14.22 1.73
N ALA A 416 -8.60 13.74 1.42
CA ALA A 416 -7.56 13.55 2.44
C ALA A 416 -7.19 14.91 3.07
N SER A 417 -7.32 15.00 4.40
CA SER A 417 -7.13 16.25 5.16
C SER A 417 -5.65 16.62 5.37
N ASP A 418 -4.76 15.62 5.40
CA ASP A 418 -3.30 15.77 5.55
C ASP A 418 -2.58 14.97 4.45
N LYS A 419 -2.60 15.49 3.22
CA LYS A 419 -1.97 14.82 2.07
C LYS A 419 -0.45 14.81 2.22
N GLN A 420 0.15 13.62 2.17
CA GLN A 420 1.60 13.40 2.03
C GLN A 420 2.01 13.14 0.58
N TYR A 421 1.03 13.13 -0.34
CA TYR A 421 1.23 12.99 -1.77
C TYR A 421 0.18 13.79 -2.54
N VAL A 422 0.54 14.26 -3.74
CA VAL A 422 -0.30 15.14 -4.58
C VAL A 422 -1.73 14.58 -4.77
N VAL A 423 -1.84 13.27 -5.04
CA VAL A 423 -3.12 12.53 -5.07
C VAL A 423 -3.13 11.44 -4.01
N GLN A 424 -3.80 11.72 -2.88
CA GLN A 424 -3.96 10.75 -1.81
C GLN A 424 -5.44 10.45 -1.57
N THR A 425 -5.78 9.18 -1.68
CA THR A 425 -7.09 8.63 -1.34
C THR A 425 -7.32 8.69 0.16
N THR A 426 -8.58 8.87 0.57
CA THR A 426 -8.92 8.88 1.99
C THR A 426 -8.87 7.50 2.59
N THR A 427 -8.33 7.42 3.81
CA THR A 427 -8.25 6.16 4.55
C THR A 427 -9.63 5.56 4.77
N THR A 428 -10.67 6.39 4.98
CA THR A 428 -12.04 5.94 5.26
C THR A 428 -12.66 5.12 4.13
N ALA A 429 -12.43 5.48 2.86
CA ALA A 429 -13.00 4.74 1.73
C ALA A 429 -12.37 3.35 1.62
N ILE A 430 -11.04 3.28 1.67
CA ILE A 430 -10.28 2.03 1.65
C ILE A 430 -10.63 1.17 2.88
N GLU A 431 -10.71 1.77 4.07
CA GLU A 431 -11.07 1.10 5.31
C GLU A 431 -12.39 0.36 5.21
N ARG A 432 -13.43 1.02 4.67
CA ARG A 432 -14.73 0.38 4.47
C ARG A 432 -14.64 -0.80 3.51
N CYS A 433 -13.95 -0.64 2.38
CA CYS A 433 -13.73 -1.74 1.43
C CYS A 433 -13.02 -2.92 2.08
N LEU A 434 -11.91 -2.67 2.79
CA LEU A 434 -11.12 -3.74 3.41
C LEU A 434 -11.87 -4.41 4.56
N ILE A 435 -12.49 -3.66 5.47
CA ILE A 435 -13.24 -4.27 6.58
C ILE A 435 -14.41 -5.09 6.05
N ALA A 436 -15.15 -4.58 5.06
CA ALA A 436 -16.28 -5.30 4.47
C ALA A 436 -15.87 -6.64 3.83
N SER A 437 -14.69 -6.72 3.22
CA SER A 437 -14.27 -7.84 2.36
C SER A 437 -13.17 -8.76 2.93
N THR A 438 -12.55 -8.40 4.06
CA THR A 438 -11.40 -9.13 4.65
C THR A 438 -11.53 -9.30 6.16
N ASP A 439 -11.07 -10.42 6.71
CA ASP A 439 -10.78 -10.60 8.14
C ASP A 439 -9.33 -10.23 8.47
N PRO A 440 -9.01 -9.94 9.76
CA PRO A 440 -7.62 -9.82 10.18
C PRO A 440 -6.79 -11.06 9.80
N GLY A 441 -5.59 -10.85 9.26
CA GLY A 441 -4.71 -11.90 8.72
C GLY A 441 -4.92 -12.24 7.24
N ASP A 442 -6.01 -11.80 6.61
CA ASP A 442 -6.19 -11.93 5.16
C ASP A 442 -5.15 -11.10 4.39
N LEU A 443 -4.90 -11.49 3.13
CA LEU A 443 -3.93 -10.84 2.24
C LEU A 443 -4.61 -9.81 1.33
N VAL A 444 -4.10 -8.58 1.36
CA VAL A 444 -4.53 -7.46 0.53
C VAL A 444 -3.42 -7.10 -0.47
N LEU A 445 -3.79 -6.80 -1.71
CA LEU A 445 -2.87 -6.29 -2.74
C LEU A 445 -3.34 -4.91 -3.24
N ASP A 446 -2.39 -4.00 -3.39
CA ASP A 446 -2.56 -2.71 -4.06
C ASP A 446 -1.51 -2.56 -5.19
N PRO A 447 -1.90 -2.77 -6.46
CA PRO A 447 -0.98 -2.72 -7.59
C PRO A 447 -0.65 -1.28 -8.05
N THR A 448 -1.07 -0.26 -7.30
CA THR A 448 -0.97 1.17 -7.65
C THR A 448 -0.49 2.05 -6.50
N CYS A 449 0.01 1.44 -5.41
CA CYS A 449 0.56 2.00 -4.17
C CYS A 449 0.33 3.50 -3.88
N GLY A 450 0.91 4.39 -4.70
CA GLY A 450 0.93 5.82 -4.46
C GLY A 450 1.60 6.10 -3.12
N SER A 451 0.96 6.87 -2.26
CA SER A 451 1.47 7.17 -0.91
C SER A 451 1.37 6.02 0.11
N GLY A 452 1.05 4.79 -0.34
CA GLY A 452 0.95 3.61 0.52
C GLY A 452 -0.30 3.61 1.40
N THR A 453 -1.39 4.27 0.98
CA THR A 453 -2.60 4.39 1.81
C THR A 453 -3.26 3.03 2.07
N THR A 454 -3.34 2.16 1.06
CA THR A 454 -3.89 0.80 1.23
C THR A 454 -3.06 -0.04 2.18
N ALA A 455 -1.73 -0.02 2.03
CA ALA A 455 -0.81 -0.70 2.96
C ALA A 455 -0.97 -0.19 4.40
N PHE A 456 -1.07 1.13 4.57
CA PHE A 456 -1.29 1.74 5.88
C PHE A 456 -2.60 1.28 6.52
N VAL A 457 -3.71 1.25 5.76
CA VAL A 457 -5.02 0.81 6.27
C VAL A 457 -5.02 -0.69 6.53
N ALA A 458 -4.46 -1.51 5.63
CA ALA A 458 -4.33 -2.95 5.83
C ALA A 458 -3.53 -3.28 7.11
N GLU A 459 -2.40 -2.61 7.33
CA GLU A 459 -1.58 -2.72 8.54
C GLU A 459 -2.37 -2.30 9.79
N GLN A 460 -3.07 -1.16 9.75
CA GLN A 460 -3.90 -0.70 10.86
C GLN A 460 -4.91 -1.78 11.26
N TRP A 461 -5.50 -2.43 10.29
CA TRP A 461 -6.55 -3.41 10.50
C TRP A 461 -6.00 -4.85 10.66
N GLY A 462 -4.67 -5.03 10.69
CA GLY A 462 -4.03 -6.32 10.96
C GLY A 462 -4.13 -7.32 9.81
N ARG A 463 -4.18 -6.82 8.58
CA ARG A 463 -4.12 -7.62 7.34
C ARG A 463 -2.68 -7.68 6.85
N ARG A 464 -2.35 -8.76 6.16
CA ARG A 464 -1.11 -8.86 5.38
C ARG A 464 -1.27 -8.01 4.13
N TRP A 465 -0.20 -7.35 3.68
CA TRP A 465 -0.27 -6.49 2.51
C TRP A 465 0.93 -6.65 1.57
N ILE A 466 0.63 -6.53 0.28
CA ILE A 466 1.57 -6.33 -0.81
C ILE A 466 1.14 -5.06 -1.53
N THR A 467 2.08 -4.17 -1.83
CA THR A 467 1.81 -3.00 -2.65
C THR A 467 2.97 -2.74 -3.60
N CYS A 468 2.68 -2.23 -4.79
CA CYS A 468 3.71 -1.91 -5.76
C CYS A 468 3.45 -0.61 -6.51
N ASP A 469 4.53 0.03 -6.94
CA ASP A 469 4.50 1.19 -7.82
C ASP A 469 5.71 1.15 -8.76
N THR A 470 5.56 1.79 -9.92
CA THR A 470 6.69 2.14 -10.78
C THR A 470 7.50 3.33 -10.24
N SER A 471 6.89 4.12 -9.34
CA SER A 471 7.41 5.35 -8.78
C SER A 471 8.36 5.13 -7.61
N ARG A 472 9.63 5.48 -7.76
CA ARG A 472 10.58 5.52 -6.63
C ARG A 472 10.19 6.55 -5.57
N VAL A 473 9.63 7.69 -5.98
CA VAL A 473 9.16 8.73 -5.04
C VAL A 473 7.98 8.23 -4.22
N ALA A 474 7.01 7.55 -4.86
CA ALA A 474 5.85 7.02 -4.16
C ALA A 474 6.27 5.95 -3.16
N LEU A 475 7.17 5.05 -3.56
CA LEU A 475 7.77 4.05 -2.66
C LEU A 475 8.54 4.69 -1.51
N ALA A 476 9.37 5.70 -1.76
CA ALA A 476 10.11 6.38 -0.70
C ALA A 476 9.19 7.04 0.34
N LEU A 477 8.09 7.65 -0.12
CA LEU A 477 7.05 8.22 0.73
C LEU A 477 6.28 7.15 1.51
N ALA A 478 5.83 6.08 0.83
CA ALA A 478 5.12 4.97 1.45
C ALA A 478 5.99 4.26 2.50
N ARG A 479 7.27 4.00 2.19
CA ARG A 479 8.27 3.45 3.11
C ARG A 479 8.39 4.31 4.36
N THR A 480 8.64 5.61 4.19
CA THR A 480 8.81 6.53 5.31
C THR A 480 7.54 6.58 6.17
N ARG A 481 6.37 6.67 5.54
CA ARG A 481 5.07 6.66 6.20
C ARG A 481 4.84 5.40 7.03
N LEU A 482 5.15 4.22 6.49
CA LEU A 482 4.96 2.94 7.19
C LEU A 482 5.98 2.75 8.33
N MET A 483 7.23 3.18 8.14
CA MET A 483 8.27 3.11 9.17
C MET A 483 7.95 3.97 10.38
N SER A 484 7.39 5.17 10.17
CA SER A 484 7.12 6.13 11.24
C SER A 484 5.66 6.14 11.73
N ALA A 485 4.82 5.27 11.18
CA ALA A 485 3.41 5.19 11.55
C ALA A 485 3.20 4.71 12.99
N LYS A 486 2.29 5.40 13.68
CA LYS A 486 1.66 4.93 14.91
C LYS A 486 0.29 4.35 14.58
N TYR A 487 0.02 3.16 15.09
CA TYR A 487 -1.28 2.52 14.99
C TYR A 487 -1.93 2.31 16.36
N PRO A 488 -3.27 2.25 16.43
CA PRO A 488 -3.97 1.72 17.60
C PRO A 488 -3.66 0.22 17.76
N TYR A 489 -3.56 -0.23 19.00
CA TYR A 489 -3.48 -1.66 19.31
C TYR A 489 -4.88 -2.15 19.68
N TYR A 490 -5.43 -3.09 18.91
CA TYR A 490 -6.74 -3.68 19.19
C TYR A 490 -6.60 -4.94 20.04
N LEU A 491 -7.52 -5.14 20.99
CA LEU A 491 -7.57 -6.36 21.79
C LEU A 491 -7.87 -7.56 20.89
N LEU A 492 -6.91 -8.49 20.78
CA LEU A 492 -7.11 -9.74 20.04
C LEU A 492 -8.12 -10.61 20.78
N ALA A 493 -9.08 -11.20 20.05
CA ALA A 493 -10.02 -12.14 20.64
C ALA A 493 -9.30 -13.33 21.30
N ASP A 494 -8.17 -13.75 20.71
CA ASP A 494 -7.30 -14.82 21.21
C ASP A 494 -6.16 -14.33 22.11
N SER A 495 -6.45 -13.42 23.05
CA SER A 495 -5.47 -12.95 24.04
C SER A 495 -6.04 -12.99 25.45
N SER A 496 -5.17 -13.00 26.46
CA SER A 496 -5.61 -13.02 27.86
C SER A 496 -6.45 -11.79 28.21
N GLU A 497 -6.10 -10.64 27.64
CA GLU A 497 -6.80 -9.37 27.79
C GLU A 497 -8.10 -9.36 26.99
N GLY A 498 -8.11 -9.93 25.78
CA GLY A 498 -9.32 -10.07 24.97
C GLY A 498 -10.36 -11.00 25.61
N LEU A 499 -9.95 -12.16 26.12
CA LEU A 499 -10.84 -13.08 26.84
C LEU A 499 -11.43 -12.44 28.10
N LYS A 500 -10.64 -11.69 28.86
CA LYS A 500 -11.15 -10.90 30.00
C LYS A 500 -12.18 -9.87 29.54
N LYS A 501 -11.91 -9.16 28.43
CA LYS A 501 -12.83 -8.16 27.91
C LYS A 501 -14.14 -8.79 27.40
N GLU A 502 -14.06 -9.92 26.72
CA GLU A 502 -15.22 -10.70 26.29
C GLU A 502 -16.06 -11.20 27.48
N MET A 503 -15.41 -11.66 28.56
CA MET A 503 -16.08 -12.03 29.80
C MET A 503 -16.79 -10.83 30.45
N GLU A 504 -16.14 -9.66 30.51
CA GLU A 504 -16.77 -8.41 31.01
C GLU A 504 -18.01 -8.02 30.19
N LEU A 505 -17.97 -8.19 28.86
CA LEU A 505 -19.04 -7.78 27.97
C LEU A 505 -20.21 -8.77 27.96
N THR A 506 -19.93 -10.08 28.05
CA THR A 506 -20.94 -11.13 27.90
C THR A 506 -21.40 -11.74 29.21
N GLY A 507 -20.63 -11.57 30.29
CA GLY A 507 -20.84 -12.26 31.56
C GLY A 507 -20.59 -13.77 31.51
N LYS A 508 -20.09 -14.31 30.39
CA LYS A 508 -19.79 -15.74 30.23
C LYS A 508 -18.35 -16.04 30.64
N MET A 509 -18.14 -17.17 31.31
CA MET A 509 -16.79 -17.61 31.66
C MET A 509 -15.96 -17.85 30.39
N PRO A 510 -14.68 -17.46 30.38
CA PRO A 510 -13.82 -17.68 29.22
C PRO A 510 -13.59 -19.18 29.01
N PRO A 511 -13.44 -19.62 27.75
CA PRO A 511 -13.12 -21.01 27.45
C PRO A 511 -11.75 -21.42 28.02
N GLU A 512 -11.62 -22.67 28.48
CA GLU A 512 -10.39 -23.24 29.07
C GLU A 512 -9.37 -23.67 28.00
N TYR A 513 -8.95 -22.76 27.12
CA TYR A 513 -7.83 -23.00 26.21
C TYR A 513 -6.70 -21.99 26.39
N LYS A 514 -5.48 -22.39 26.05
CA LYS A 514 -4.32 -21.51 26.05
C LYS A 514 -4.37 -20.59 24.83
N THR A 515 -4.37 -19.28 25.06
CA THR A 515 -4.34 -18.26 24.00
C THR A 515 -3.00 -18.27 23.26
N GLU A 516 -3.03 -18.13 21.94
CA GLU A 516 -1.83 -18.05 21.11
C GLU A 516 -1.60 -16.65 20.51
N ASN A 517 -2.44 -15.67 20.85
CA ASN A 517 -2.45 -14.33 20.24
C ASN A 517 -2.63 -14.41 18.71
N ASP A 518 -3.45 -15.36 18.24
CA ASP A 518 -3.73 -15.51 16.82
C ASP A 518 -4.64 -14.39 16.30
N ILE A 519 -4.08 -13.54 15.44
CA ILE A 519 -4.81 -12.43 14.82
C ILE A 519 -5.97 -12.90 13.95
N ARG A 520 -5.92 -14.12 13.38
CA ARG A 520 -6.99 -14.65 12.53
C ARG A 520 -8.30 -14.90 13.26
N LYS A 521 -8.25 -15.04 14.59
CA LYS A 521 -9.45 -15.12 15.43
C LYS A 521 -10.13 -13.74 15.63
N GLY A 522 -9.54 -12.69 15.06
CA GLY A 522 -10.11 -11.35 15.04
C GLY A 522 -9.83 -10.54 16.31
N PHE A 523 -10.56 -9.44 16.45
CA PHE A 523 -10.51 -8.57 17.62
C PHE A 523 -11.74 -8.77 18.52
N VAL A 524 -11.69 -8.20 19.72
CA VAL A 524 -12.89 -7.98 20.53
C VAL A 524 -13.60 -6.75 19.97
N TYR A 525 -14.83 -6.91 19.51
CA TYR A 525 -15.61 -5.85 18.86
C TYR A 525 -16.77 -5.36 19.72
N LYS A 526 -17.12 -4.08 19.55
CA LYS A 526 -18.40 -3.57 20.06
C LYS A 526 -19.56 -4.28 19.37
N ARG A 527 -20.62 -4.51 20.14
CA ARG A 527 -21.86 -5.14 19.68
C ARG A 527 -23.05 -4.28 20.06
N VAL A 528 -23.99 -4.11 19.14
CA VAL A 528 -25.22 -3.33 19.35
C VAL A 528 -26.44 -4.23 19.22
N PRO A 529 -27.46 -4.05 20.07
CA PRO A 529 -28.65 -4.87 19.99
C PRO A 529 -29.44 -4.58 18.71
N HIS A 530 -30.13 -5.60 18.20
CA HIS A 530 -31.12 -5.49 17.14
C HIS A 530 -32.45 -6.08 17.63
N VAL A 531 -33.17 -5.33 18.45
CA VAL A 531 -34.45 -5.75 19.03
C VAL A 531 -35.52 -5.67 17.93
N THR A 532 -36.13 -6.81 17.61
CA THR A 532 -37.20 -6.90 16.61
C THR A 532 -38.52 -7.28 17.26
N LEU A 533 -39.64 -7.08 16.55
CA LEU A 533 -40.93 -7.62 17.00
C LEU A 533 -40.83 -9.12 17.29
N LYS A 534 -40.08 -9.87 16.45
CA LYS A 534 -39.91 -11.31 16.62
C LYS A 534 -39.16 -11.66 17.90
N SER A 535 -38.10 -10.91 18.26
CA SER A 535 -37.30 -11.18 19.47
C SER A 535 -38.04 -10.90 20.77
N ILE A 536 -39.17 -10.18 20.71
CA ILE A 536 -40.06 -9.95 21.86
C ILE A 536 -41.24 -10.93 21.82
N ALA A 537 -41.95 -10.99 20.70
CA ALA A 537 -43.17 -11.79 20.56
C ALA A 537 -42.93 -13.30 20.71
N HIS A 538 -41.77 -13.81 20.32
CA HIS A 538 -41.43 -15.23 20.44
C HIS A 538 -40.49 -15.53 21.63
N ASN A 539 -40.29 -14.56 22.53
CA ASN A 539 -39.42 -14.72 23.68
C ASN A 539 -40.08 -15.62 24.75
N PRO A 540 -39.53 -16.80 25.08
CA PRO A 540 -40.10 -17.68 26.11
C PRO A 540 -39.88 -17.17 27.54
N ASP A 541 -38.92 -16.27 27.74
CA ASP A 541 -38.55 -15.74 29.05
C ASP A 541 -39.48 -14.60 29.51
N ILE A 542 -40.24 -13.99 28.60
CA ILE A 542 -41.22 -12.93 28.93
C ILE A 542 -42.52 -13.57 29.43
N LYS A 543 -42.86 -13.27 30.69
CA LYS A 543 -44.03 -13.79 31.39
C LYS A 543 -44.79 -12.67 32.09
N GLU A 544 -46.08 -12.88 32.26
CA GLU A 544 -46.98 -11.98 33.00
C GLU A 544 -46.49 -11.82 34.46
N GLY A 545 -46.49 -10.57 34.96
CA GLY A 545 -46.06 -10.24 36.32
C GLY A 545 -44.56 -9.98 36.52
N MET A 546 -43.75 -10.03 35.46
CA MET A 546 -42.34 -9.63 35.53
C MET A 546 -42.18 -8.11 35.72
N THR A 547 -41.14 -7.71 36.45
CA THR A 547 -40.77 -6.29 36.56
C THR A 547 -40.20 -5.78 35.24
N ARG A 548 -40.18 -4.46 35.06
CA ARG A 548 -39.63 -3.86 33.84
C ARG A 548 -38.18 -4.28 33.57
N GLU A 549 -37.36 -4.27 34.61
CA GLU A 549 -35.96 -4.68 34.54
C GLU A 549 -35.82 -6.15 34.12
N GLN A 550 -36.66 -7.04 34.64
CA GLN A 550 -36.65 -8.45 34.27
C GLN A 550 -37.01 -8.65 32.80
N ILE A 551 -37.99 -7.91 32.29
CA ILE A 551 -38.39 -7.98 30.88
C ILE A 551 -37.28 -7.41 29.98
N ASP A 552 -36.67 -6.29 30.35
CA ASP A 552 -35.57 -5.71 29.56
C ASP A 552 -34.35 -6.65 29.53
N ILE A 553 -34.04 -7.36 30.62
CA ILE A 553 -33.02 -8.42 30.66
C ILE A 553 -33.41 -9.61 29.76
N ALA A 554 -34.67 -10.05 29.80
CA ALA A 554 -35.16 -11.14 28.95
C ALA A 554 -35.08 -10.78 27.45
N ILE A 555 -35.43 -9.54 27.09
CA ILE A 555 -35.27 -9.02 25.72
C ILE A 555 -33.80 -9.01 25.34
N ALA A 556 -32.92 -8.47 26.19
CA ALA A 556 -31.49 -8.40 25.90
C ALA A 556 -30.85 -9.79 25.68
N ARG A 557 -31.27 -10.82 26.44
CA ARG A 557 -30.77 -12.20 26.29
C ARG A 557 -31.19 -12.88 24.99
N HIS A 558 -32.39 -12.57 24.50
CA HIS A 558 -32.97 -13.17 23.29
C HIS A 558 -32.81 -12.28 22.04
N THR A 559 -32.13 -11.14 22.17
CA THR A 559 -31.89 -10.21 21.07
C THR A 559 -30.57 -10.56 20.38
N GLU A 560 -30.61 -10.69 19.07
CA GLU A 560 -29.40 -10.78 18.25
C GLU A 560 -28.66 -9.45 18.31
N ALA A 561 -27.32 -9.52 18.32
CA ALA A 561 -26.48 -8.34 18.33
C ALA A 561 -25.69 -8.24 17.03
N GLU A 562 -25.65 -7.04 16.47
CA GLU A 562 -24.84 -6.72 15.31
C GLU A 562 -23.43 -6.38 15.77
N THR A 563 -22.43 -6.94 15.09
CA THR A 563 -21.02 -6.71 15.42
C THR A 563 -20.48 -5.53 14.61
N LEU A 564 -19.87 -4.57 15.29
CA LEU A 564 -19.27 -3.38 14.68
C LEU A 564 -17.79 -3.65 14.40
N TYR A 565 -17.49 -4.18 13.21
CA TYR A 565 -16.14 -4.63 12.84
C TYR A 565 -15.12 -3.49 12.66
N ASP A 566 -15.61 -2.27 12.50
CA ASP A 566 -14.87 -1.00 12.48
C ASP A 566 -14.71 -0.39 13.88
N GLN A 567 -15.26 -1.02 14.93
CA GLN A 567 -15.13 -0.55 16.31
C GLN A 567 -14.61 -1.65 17.26
N PRO A 568 -13.37 -2.15 17.04
CA PRO A 568 -12.70 -2.99 18.02
C PRO A 568 -12.35 -2.21 19.30
N TYR A 569 -12.22 -2.93 20.42
CA TYR A 569 -11.73 -2.34 21.67
C TYR A 569 -10.21 -2.15 21.62
N GLU A 570 -9.75 -0.95 21.98
CA GLU A 570 -8.33 -0.58 22.00
C GLU A 570 -7.64 -0.87 23.34
N ASP A 571 -6.38 -1.32 23.29
CA ASP A 571 -5.47 -1.37 24.44
C ASP A 571 -4.59 -0.11 24.45
N ASN A 572 -5.03 0.90 25.19
CA ASN A 572 -4.32 2.18 25.34
C ASN A 572 -3.00 2.09 26.14
N LYS A 573 -2.62 0.91 26.63
CA LYS A 573 -1.37 0.71 27.38
C LYS A 573 -0.17 0.39 26.47
N ARG A 574 -0.40 0.22 25.17
CA ARG A 574 0.61 -0.16 24.18
C ARG A 574 0.65 0.86 23.05
N VAL A 575 1.84 1.06 22.50
CA VAL A 575 2.01 1.78 21.24
C VAL A 575 2.31 0.75 20.16
N ARG A 576 1.54 0.75 19.07
CA ARG A 576 1.79 -0.13 17.94
C ARG A 576 2.47 0.61 16.81
N VAL A 577 3.51 -0.01 16.26
CA VAL A 577 4.17 0.38 15.01
C VAL A 577 3.92 -0.68 13.94
N CYS A 578 4.28 -0.38 12.68
CA CYS A 578 4.15 -1.33 11.58
C CYS A 578 4.93 -2.64 11.86
N GLY A 579 4.37 -3.77 11.43
CA GLY A 579 5.06 -5.06 11.37
C GLY A 579 6.28 -5.06 10.44
N PRO A 580 7.06 -6.15 10.43
CA PRO A 580 8.19 -6.30 9.51
C PRO A 580 7.73 -6.27 8.05
N PHE A 581 8.48 -5.56 7.21
CA PHE A 581 8.22 -5.49 5.77
C PHE A 581 9.52 -5.42 4.97
N SER A 582 9.48 -5.84 3.71
CA SER A 582 10.58 -5.76 2.75
C SER A 582 10.31 -4.70 1.69
N VAL A 583 11.39 -4.05 1.24
CA VAL A 583 11.41 -3.28 -0.01
C VAL A 583 12.03 -4.17 -1.08
N GLU A 584 11.36 -4.29 -2.22
CA GLU A 584 11.71 -5.25 -3.27
C GLU A 584 11.69 -4.57 -4.64
N SER A 585 12.33 -5.17 -5.66
CA SER A 585 12.34 -4.62 -7.02
C SER A 585 12.36 -5.70 -8.11
N LEU A 586 11.96 -5.36 -9.33
CA LEU A 586 12.05 -6.24 -10.51
C LEU A 586 13.43 -6.25 -11.19
N SER A 587 14.38 -5.42 -10.74
CA SER A 587 15.62 -5.24 -11.50
C SER A 587 16.72 -6.23 -11.08
N PRO A 588 17.47 -6.82 -12.04
CA PRO A 588 17.40 -6.51 -13.47
C PRO A 588 17.47 -7.70 -14.43
N HIS A 589 16.42 -7.80 -15.23
CA HIS A 589 16.37 -8.72 -16.36
C HIS A 589 17.28 -8.25 -17.49
N ARG A 590 18.31 -9.05 -17.73
CA ARG A 590 19.02 -9.16 -19.00
C ARG A 590 18.23 -10.10 -19.90
N VAL A 591 17.72 -9.60 -21.03
CA VAL A 591 17.64 -10.43 -22.25
C VAL A 591 18.84 -10.03 -23.10
N LEU A 592 19.91 -10.82 -23.05
CA LEU A 592 20.98 -10.74 -24.04
C LEU A 592 20.99 -12.04 -24.81
N SER A 593 20.68 -11.93 -26.10
CA SER A 593 21.08 -12.86 -27.13
C SER A 593 22.60 -12.95 -27.12
N THR A 594 23.14 -14.03 -26.54
CA THR A 594 24.52 -14.44 -26.87
C THR A 594 24.41 -15.41 -28.01
N ALA A 595 24.99 -15.01 -29.14
CA ALA A 595 25.44 -15.95 -30.15
C ALA A 595 26.51 -16.83 -29.51
N ASP A 596 26.10 -17.95 -28.94
CA ASP A 596 26.94 -19.14 -28.86
C ASP A 596 26.34 -20.18 -29.82
N GLU A 597 27.17 -20.49 -30.81
CA GLU A 597 26.92 -21.53 -31.79
C GLU A 597 26.67 -22.86 -31.06
N ASN A 598 25.54 -23.48 -31.40
CA ASN A 598 25.06 -24.81 -30.97
C ASN A 598 24.10 -24.83 -29.76
N GLN A 599 22.86 -24.38 -29.95
CA GLN A 599 21.66 -25.20 -29.73
C GLN A 599 20.39 -24.51 -30.28
N ASN A 600 19.51 -25.29 -30.91
CA ASN A 600 18.36 -24.86 -31.72
C ASN A 600 17.27 -24.16 -30.90
N GLY A 601 17.35 -22.83 -30.76
CA GLY A 601 16.23 -21.97 -30.37
C GLY A 601 16.18 -20.74 -31.27
N THR A 602 15.14 -20.61 -32.09
CA THR A 602 14.91 -19.45 -32.97
C THR A 602 14.59 -18.21 -32.14
N VAL A 603 15.54 -17.29 -31.99
CA VAL A 603 15.27 -15.89 -31.64
C VAL A 603 14.56 -15.26 -32.83
N THR A 604 13.44 -14.57 -32.62
CA THR A 604 12.69 -13.97 -33.73
C THR A 604 13.41 -12.73 -34.28
N GLU A 605 13.41 -12.52 -35.60
CA GLU A 605 14.04 -11.35 -36.26
C GLU A 605 13.53 -10.01 -35.68
N GLN A 606 12.33 -9.98 -35.11
CA GLN A 606 11.72 -8.80 -34.49
C GLN A 606 12.42 -8.35 -33.19
N GLU A 607 12.97 -9.28 -32.41
CA GLU A 607 13.65 -8.98 -31.13
C GLU A 607 15.05 -8.43 -31.36
N ALA A 608 15.77 -8.99 -32.34
CA ALA A 608 17.08 -8.48 -32.76
C ALA A 608 16.99 -7.05 -33.33
N HIS A 609 15.93 -6.76 -34.10
CA HIS A 609 15.67 -5.42 -34.62
C HIS A 609 15.38 -4.39 -33.51
N LYS A 610 14.55 -4.75 -32.52
CA LYS A 610 14.23 -3.85 -31.39
C LYS A 610 15.46 -3.47 -30.56
N GLN A 611 16.37 -4.41 -30.34
CA GLN A 611 17.58 -4.17 -29.56
C GLN A 611 18.57 -3.25 -30.29
N GLN A 612 18.73 -3.44 -31.61
CA GLN A 612 19.51 -2.51 -32.44
C GLN A 612 18.90 -1.10 -32.46
N ASP A 613 17.57 -0.98 -32.50
CA ASP A 613 16.86 0.30 -32.44
C ASP A 613 17.09 1.02 -31.10
N PHE A 614 17.04 0.29 -29.98
CA PHE A 614 17.33 0.83 -28.64
C PHE A 614 18.76 1.36 -28.54
N THR A 615 19.77 0.55 -28.88
CA THR A 615 21.19 0.97 -28.83
C THR A 615 21.44 2.21 -29.69
N THR A 616 20.89 2.25 -30.90
CA THR A 616 21.04 3.39 -31.82
C THR A 616 20.43 4.67 -31.23
N MET A 617 19.23 4.57 -30.67
CA MET A 617 18.55 5.68 -30.00
C MET A 617 19.35 6.23 -28.81
N ILE A 618 19.90 5.35 -27.97
CA ILE A 618 20.74 5.77 -26.83
C ILE A 618 21.97 6.54 -27.32
N LEU A 619 22.66 6.03 -28.34
CA LEU A 619 23.87 6.67 -28.88
C LEU A 619 23.60 8.04 -29.49
N ASP A 620 22.53 8.18 -30.26
CA ASP A 620 22.14 9.46 -30.87
C ASP A 620 21.84 10.52 -29.82
N ASN A 621 21.19 10.12 -28.73
CA ASN A 621 20.89 11.02 -27.63
C ASN A 621 22.10 11.31 -26.75
N LEU A 622 22.97 10.32 -26.52
CA LEU A 622 24.24 10.51 -25.81
C LEU A 622 25.14 11.51 -26.54
N LYS A 623 25.21 11.41 -27.87
CA LYS A 623 25.94 12.33 -28.74
C LYS A 623 25.40 13.76 -28.66
N LYS A 624 24.08 13.94 -28.61
CA LYS A 624 23.43 15.26 -28.53
C LYS A 624 23.49 15.87 -27.12
N ALA A 625 23.28 15.06 -26.09
CA ALA A 625 23.10 15.52 -24.72
C ALA A 625 24.43 15.69 -23.97
N GLY A 626 25.40 14.81 -24.25
CA GLY A 626 26.57 14.64 -23.42
C GLY A 626 26.26 13.97 -22.08
N VAL A 627 27.29 13.83 -21.25
CA VAL A 627 27.17 13.31 -19.87
C VAL A 627 27.37 14.46 -18.89
N GLN A 628 26.45 14.64 -17.94
CA GLN A 628 26.46 15.75 -16.99
C GLN A 628 26.43 15.25 -15.54
N ASN A 629 26.78 16.10 -14.59
CA ASN A 629 26.45 15.89 -13.17
C ASN A 629 25.37 16.88 -12.68
N THR A 630 25.25 17.06 -11.37
CA THR A 630 24.27 17.97 -10.75
C THR A 630 24.46 19.45 -11.12
N ARG A 631 25.63 19.84 -11.65
CA ARG A 631 25.96 21.19 -12.12
C ARG A 631 25.92 21.28 -13.64
N LYS A 632 25.09 22.18 -14.18
CA LYS A 632 24.90 22.35 -15.64
C LYS A 632 26.17 22.73 -16.42
N SER A 633 27.13 23.38 -15.76
CA SER A 633 28.42 23.79 -16.35
C SER A 633 29.43 22.65 -16.48
N GLU A 634 29.21 21.52 -15.79
CA GLU A 634 30.13 20.38 -15.74
C GLU A 634 29.56 19.25 -16.62
N ARG A 635 29.70 19.42 -17.95
CA ARG A 635 29.18 18.50 -18.98
C ARG A 635 30.28 18.04 -19.93
N LEU A 636 30.38 16.72 -20.13
CA LEU A 636 31.21 16.09 -21.14
C LEU A 636 30.47 16.06 -22.48
N THR A 637 31.07 16.62 -23.52
CA THR A 637 30.55 16.66 -24.90
C THR A 637 31.46 15.89 -25.84
N PHE A 638 30.86 15.18 -26.79
CA PHE A 638 31.58 14.35 -27.74
C PHE A 638 31.85 15.15 -29.03
N SER A 639 33.10 15.18 -29.48
CA SER A 639 33.45 15.70 -30.82
C SER A 639 33.06 14.69 -31.90
N ARG A 640 33.14 13.40 -31.57
CA ARG A 640 32.75 12.27 -32.41
C ARG A 640 32.26 11.12 -31.55
N LEU A 641 31.20 10.43 -31.97
CA LEU A 641 30.72 9.21 -31.33
C LEU A 641 30.01 8.39 -32.41
N ASP A 642 30.54 7.21 -32.70
CA ASP A 642 30.06 6.31 -33.75
C ASP A 642 29.87 4.88 -33.18
N PRO A 643 28.91 4.09 -33.71
CA PRO A 643 28.73 2.70 -33.31
C PRO A 643 30.01 1.88 -33.46
N TYR A 644 30.25 0.99 -32.51
CA TYR A 644 31.43 0.12 -32.45
C TYR A 644 30.97 -1.33 -32.35
N ALA A 645 31.50 -2.20 -33.21
CA ALA A 645 31.16 -3.62 -33.24
C ALA A 645 31.97 -4.40 -32.19
N GLY A 646 31.74 -4.09 -30.91
CA GLY A 646 32.32 -4.79 -29.77
C GLY A 646 31.38 -5.84 -29.18
N ALA A 647 31.92 -6.71 -28.33
CA ALA A 647 31.13 -7.70 -27.59
C ALA A 647 30.40 -7.04 -26.39
N TRP A 648 31.03 -6.06 -25.76
CA TRP A 648 30.56 -5.29 -24.62
C TRP A 648 30.60 -3.77 -24.86
N LEU A 649 31.29 -3.34 -25.92
CA LEU A 649 31.37 -1.95 -26.36
C LEU A 649 30.41 -1.70 -27.53
N HIS A 650 29.59 -0.67 -27.40
CA HIS A 650 28.53 -0.34 -28.35
C HIS A 650 28.88 0.90 -29.18
N ALA A 651 29.77 1.77 -28.70
CA ALA A 651 30.28 2.91 -29.46
C ALA A 651 31.71 3.29 -29.07
N ALA A 652 32.37 3.98 -29.99
CA ALA A 652 33.69 4.56 -29.83
C ALA A 652 33.68 6.00 -30.35
N GLY A 653 34.41 6.88 -29.66
CA GLY A 653 34.37 8.30 -29.94
C GLY A 653 35.55 9.07 -29.39
N GLU A 654 35.43 10.38 -29.50
CA GLU A 654 36.40 11.37 -29.04
C GLU A 654 35.68 12.49 -28.28
N TYR A 655 36.35 13.02 -27.25
CA TYR A 655 35.88 14.16 -26.47
C TYR A 655 37.05 15.11 -26.15
N ILE A 656 36.74 16.39 -25.94
CA ILE A 656 37.73 17.40 -25.57
C ILE A 656 37.71 17.52 -24.04
N ASP A 657 38.86 17.28 -23.40
CA ASP A 657 39.00 17.47 -21.96
C ASP A 657 39.13 18.96 -21.57
N ALA A 658 39.11 19.25 -20.26
CA ALA A 658 39.21 20.62 -19.75
C ALA A 658 40.54 21.34 -20.14
N ASP A 659 41.58 20.59 -20.51
CA ASP A 659 42.87 21.10 -20.98
C ASP A 659 42.89 21.33 -22.51
N GLY A 660 41.77 21.10 -23.20
CA GLY A 660 41.65 21.24 -24.65
C GLY A 660 42.26 20.09 -25.44
N LYS A 661 42.61 18.96 -24.82
CA LYS A 661 43.18 17.78 -25.48
C LYS A 661 42.08 16.84 -25.94
N ASN A 662 42.26 16.29 -27.14
CA ASN A 662 41.36 15.30 -27.70
C ASN A 662 41.67 13.92 -27.08
N ARG A 663 40.67 13.29 -26.47
CA ARG A 663 40.78 11.98 -25.80
C ARG A 663 39.78 11.00 -26.35
N ARG A 664 40.10 9.71 -26.23
CA ARG A 664 39.26 8.63 -26.76
C ARG A 664 38.33 8.08 -25.69
N VAL A 665 37.08 7.85 -26.08
CA VAL A 665 36.05 7.30 -25.21
C VAL A 665 35.38 6.10 -25.85
N ALA A 666 35.15 5.05 -25.06
CA ALA A 666 34.30 3.92 -25.40
C ALA A 666 32.99 4.01 -24.61
N VAL A 667 31.91 3.47 -25.16
CA VAL A 667 30.59 3.45 -24.51
C VAL A 667 30.10 2.01 -24.43
N SER A 668 29.68 1.59 -23.23
CA SER A 668 28.92 0.37 -23.00
C SER A 668 27.50 0.75 -22.57
N ILE A 669 26.49 0.15 -23.21
CA ILE A 669 25.08 0.43 -22.93
C ILE A 669 24.52 -0.75 -22.13
N GLY A 670 23.95 -0.44 -20.96
CA GLY A 670 23.26 -1.37 -20.08
C GLY A 670 21.91 -1.82 -20.63
N PRO A 671 21.30 -2.83 -20.02
CA PRO A 671 20.00 -3.37 -20.46
C PRO A 671 18.89 -2.31 -20.40
N GLU A 672 17.96 -2.36 -21.35
CA GLU A 672 16.79 -1.48 -21.41
C GLU A 672 15.88 -1.65 -20.18
N HIS A 673 15.78 -2.88 -19.68
CA HIS A 673 14.98 -3.25 -18.50
C HIS A 673 15.86 -3.88 -17.42
N GLY A 674 16.88 -3.15 -16.96
CA GLY A 674 17.76 -3.64 -15.91
C GLY A 674 18.75 -2.66 -15.30
N THR A 675 19.73 -3.20 -14.56
CA THR A 675 20.84 -2.51 -13.91
C THR A 675 22.11 -3.02 -14.56
N VAL A 676 23.11 -2.15 -14.62
CA VAL A 676 24.46 -2.54 -14.98
C VAL A 676 25.10 -3.21 -13.78
N GLY A 677 25.56 -4.45 -13.95
CA GLY A 677 26.26 -5.22 -12.92
C GLY A 677 27.80 -5.09 -13.00
N PRO A 678 28.52 -5.53 -11.94
CA PRO A 678 29.99 -5.51 -11.88
C PRO A 678 30.65 -6.26 -13.05
N GLN A 679 30.08 -7.39 -13.46
CA GLN A 679 30.60 -8.20 -14.57
C GLN A 679 30.55 -7.45 -15.90
N GLN A 680 29.46 -6.74 -16.20
CA GLN A 680 29.36 -5.94 -17.43
C GLN A 680 30.41 -4.84 -17.45
N VAL A 681 30.58 -4.13 -16.33
CA VAL A 681 31.60 -3.09 -16.20
C VAL A 681 32.99 -3.66 -16.42
N LYS A 682 33.29 -4.81 -15.81
CA LYS A 682 34.58 -5.49 -15.89
C LYS A 682 34.89 -6.00 -17.31
N GLU A 683 33.96 -6.67 -17.97
CA GLU A 683 34.19 -7.19 -19.33
C GLU A 683 34.25 -6.05 -20.35
N ALA A 684 33.41 -5.02 -20.22
CA ALA A 684 33.50 -3.81 -21.04
C ALA A 684 34.84 -3.07 -20.82
N ALA A 685 35.33 -2.99 -19.57
CA ALA A 685 36.63 -2.40 -19.25
C ALA A 685 37.78 -3.22 -19.84
N LYS A 686 37.75 -4.55 -19.73
CA LYS A 686 38.75 -5.43 -20.37
C LYS A 686 38.79 -5.22 -21.87
N GLU A 687 37.63 -5.20 -22.53
CA GLU A 687 37.53 -4.98 -23.98
C GLU A 687 38.04 -3.58 -24.37
N ALA A 688 37.71 -2.54 -23.59
CA ALA A 688 38.22 -1.19 -23.83
C ALA A 688 39.75 -1.09 -23.63
N VAL A 689 40.33 -1.86 -22.72
CA VAL A 689 41.79 -1.91 -22.52
C VAL A 689 42.49 -2.73 -23.60
N GLN A 690 41.90 -3.85 -24.04
CA GLN A 690 42.44 -4.71 -25.10
C GLN A 690 42.30 -4.10 -26.51
N GLY A 691 41.30 -3.26 -26.70
CA GLY A 691 41.05 -2.52 -27.93
C GLY A 691 42.04 -1.37 -28.18
N VAL A 692 41.64 -0.46 -29.05
CA VAL A 692 42.49 0.65 -29.53
C VAL A 692 42.60 1.76 -28.46
N GLY A 693 43.29 1.52 -27.35
CA GLY A 693 43.76 2.52 -26.37
C GLY A 693 42.78 3.65 -26.01
N PHE A 694 41.66 3.32 -25.36
CA PHE A 694 40.70 4.31 -24.85
C PHE A 694 41.15 4.95 -23.53
N ASP A 695 40.85 6.24 -23.34
CA ASP A 695 41.14 6.97 -22.09
C ASP A 695 39.99 6.89 -21.09
N MET A 696 38.75 6.76 -21.59
CA MET A 696 37.53 6.68 -20.79
C MET A 696 36.59 5.59 -21.32
N LEU A 697 35.92 4.88 -20.41
CA LEU A 697 34.79 4.00 -20.69
C LEU A 697 33.56 4.59 -20.00
N ILE A 698 32.55 5.00 -20.75
CA ILE A 698 31.26 5.41 -20.21
C ILE A 698 30.36 4.18 -20.21
N VAL A 699 29.92 3.76 -19.03
CA VAL A 699 28.93 2.68 -18.90
C VAL A 699 27.60 3.34 -18.63
N CYS A 700 26.72 3.35 -19.63
CA CYS A 700 25.40 3.93 -19.52
C CYS A 700 24.41 2.90 -18.97
N GLY A 701 23.59 3.24 -17.99
CA GLY A 701 22.54 2.33 -17.49
C GLY A 701 21.39 3.07 -16.82
N PHE A 702 20.17 2.54 -16.89
CA PHE A 702 19.03 3.13 -16.16
C PHE A 702 19.15 2.92 -14.64
N ALA A 703 19.85 1.86 -14.24
CA ALA A 703 20.24 1.59 -12.87
C ALA A 703 21.62 0.92 -12.83
N PHE A 704 22.25 0.94 -11.66
CA PHE A 704 23.54 0.28 -11.41
C PHE A 704 23.42 -0.56 -10.15
N ASP A 705 24.08 -1.71 -10.16
CA ASP A 705 24.31 -2.52 -8.96
C ASP A 705 25.16 -1.73 -7.94
N PRO A 706 24.86 -1.81 -6.64
CA PRO A 706 25.67 -1.19 -5.58
C PRO A 706 27.17 -1.50 -5.62
N HIS A 707 27.56 -2.69 -6.10
CA HIS A 707 28.95 -3.13 -6.21
C HIS A 707 29.66 -2.62 -7.46
N VAL A 708 28.95 -1.97 -8.41
CA VAL A 708 29.59 -1.30 -9.56
C VAL A 708 30.61 -0.27 -9.09
N ALA A 709 30.31 0.43 -8.00
CA ALA A 709 31.23 1.33 -7.30
C ALA A 709 32.63 0.72 -7.09
N GLU A 710 32.69 -0.56 -6.69
CA GLU A 710 33.95 -1.24 -6.42
C GLU A 710 34.76 -1.56 -7.70
N GLU A 711 34.05 -1.74 -8.83
CA GLU A 711 34.61 -2.02 -10.15
C GLU A 711 34.92 -0.75 -10.96
N VAL A 712 34.42 0.42 -10.57
CA VAL A 712 34.63 1.71 -11.25
C VAL A 712 36.03 2.31 -11.02
N LYS A 713 36.98 1.50 -10.53
CA LYS A 713 38.37 1.88 -10.33
C LYS A 713 39.11 2.14 -11.65
N ARG A 714 40.28 2.79 -11.57
CA ARG A 714 41.17 2.97 -12.73
C ARG A 714 41.72 1.63 -13.20
N TYR A 715 41.30 1.20 -14.38
CA TYR A 715 41.90 0.08 -15.10
C TYR A 715 43.15 0.56 -15.84
N GLY A 716 44.25 0.71 -15.10
CA GLY A 716 45.49 1.29 -15.62
C GLY A 716 45.32 2.78 -15.94
N LYS A 717 45.25 3.13 -17.23
CA LYS A 717 44.98 4.51 -17.71
C LYS A 717 43.51 4.76 -18.06
N LEU A 718 42.69 3.71 -18.13
CA LEU A 718 41.27 3.81 -18.47
C LEU A 718 40.46 4.28 -17.25
N THR A 719 39.69 5.35 -17.43
CA THR A 719 38.73 5.84 -16.43
C THR A 719 37.34 5.29 -16.75
N VAL A 720 36.72 4.58 -15.80
CA VAL A 720 35.34 4.08 -15.97
C VAL A 720 34.36 5.10 -15.40
N LEU A 721 33.29 5.39 -16.13
CA LEU A 721 32.29 6.39 -15.78
C LEU A 721 30.87 5.81 -15.87
N PRO A 722 30.23 5.48 -14.73
CA PRO A 722 28.82 5.13 -14.70
C PRO A 722 27.97 6.35 -15.04
N ALA A 723 27.28 6.31 -16.17
CA ALA A 723 26.33 7.33 -16.58
C ALA A 723 24.91 6.79 -16.44
N LYS A 724 24.19 7.28 -15.43
CA LYS A 724 22.76 7.00 -15.29
C LYS A 724 22.00 7.59 -16.46
N MET A 725 21.44 6.72 -17.29
CA MET A 725 20.53 7.13 -18.34
C MET A 725 19.26 7.65 -17.72
N ASN A 726 18.79 8.77 -18.24
CA ASN A 726 17.46 9.26 -17.95
C ASN A 726 16.47 8.31 -18.62
N PRO A 727 15.52 7.75 -17.85
CA PRO A 727 14.49 6.85 -18.37
C PRO A 727 13.71 7.37 -19.58
N ASP A 728 13.67 8.70 -19.81
CA ASP A 728 13.18 9.33 -21.05
C ASP A 728 13.77 8.72 -22.33
N LEU A 729 15.02 8.25 -22.22
CA LEU A 729 15.73 7.64 -23.33
C LEU A 729 15.17 6.28 -23.72
N ALA A 730 14.46 5.56 -22.86
CA ALA A 730 13.76 4.33 -23.21
C ALA A 730 12.42 4.58 -23.93
N MET A 731 11.99 5.85 -24.09
CA MET A 731 10.63 6.24 -24.50
C MET A 731 10.56 7.01 -25.85
N GLY A 732 11.65 7.08 -26.62
CA GLY A 732 11.66 7.51 -28.03
C GLY A 732 11.81 9.02 -28.34
N ASP A 733 12.17 9.31 -29.60
CA ASP A 733 12.64 10.61 -30.14
C ASP A 733 11.66 11.80 -30.04
N GLU A 734 10.35 11.58 -29.95
CA GLU A 734 9.36 12.67 -29.86
C GLU A 734 9.42 13.41 -28.52
N LEU A 735 10.02 12.82 -27.48
CA LEU A 735 10.09 13.38 -26.13
C LEU A 735 11.26 14.34 -25.93
N LEU A 736 12.36 14.02 -26.59
CA LEU A 736 13.65 14.68 -26.46
C LEU A 736 13.60 16.14 -26.91
N LYS A 737 12.59 16.51 -27.70
CA LYS A 737 12.30 17.90 -28.10
C LYS A 737 11.82 18.80 -26.96
N LYS A 738 11.31 18.25 -25.84
CA LYS A 738 10.77 19.03 -24.70
C LYS A 738 11.58 18.91 -23.40
N THR A 739 12.33 17.84 -23.19
CA THR A 739 13.07 17.60 -21.93
C THR A 739 14.28 18.53 -21.74
N GLY A 740 14.76 19.19 -22.81
CA GLY A 740 16.01 19.94 -22.79
C GLY A 740 17.20 18.99 -22.66
N ALA A 741 18.23 19.19 -23.48
CA ALA A 741 19.34 18.24 -23.64
C ALA A 741 20.24 18.06 -22.38
N GLY A 742 19.87 18.60 -21.21
CA GLY A 742 20.77 18.73 -20.06
C GLY A 742 20.71 17.68 -18.97
N ASN A 743 19.80 16.71 -19.04
CA ASN A 743 19.65 15.71 -17.96
C ASN A 743 19.50 14.28 -18.48
N LEU A 744 19.91 13.99 -19.71
CA LEU A 744 19.67 12.68 -20.32
C LEU A 744 20.66 11.62 -19.86
N PHE A 745 21.87 12.01 -19.47
CA PHE A 745 22.88 11.10 -18.93
C PHE A 745 23.53 11.79 -17.74
N MET A 746 23.28 11.27 -16.53
CA MET A 746 23.78 11.84 -15.27
C MET A 746 24.77 10.91 -14.58
N VAL A 747 25.89 11.44 -14.11
CA VAL A 747 26.80 10.67 -13.27
C VAL A 747 26.33 10.73 -11.81
N PHE A 748 26.24 9.57 -11.16
CA PHE A 748 25.89 9.44 -9.75
C PHE A 748 27.11 8.89 -9.00
N GLY A 749 27.41 9.35 -7.79
CA GLY A 749 28.51 8.82 -6.98
C GLY A 749 28.02 8.12 -5.71
N GLU A 750 28.99 7.74 -4.87
CA GLU A 750 28.76 6.89 -3.70
C GLU A 750 28.40 7.70 -2.45
N PRO A 751 27.80 7.10 -1.42
CA PRO A 751 27.77 7.68 -0.09
C PRO A 751 29.18 8.09 0.39
N ASP A 752 29.37 9.37 0.69
CA ASP A 752 30.58 9.86 1.33
C ASP A 752 30.41 9.75 2.85
N VAL A 753 31.00 8.71 3.44
CA VAL A 753 30.84 8.35 4.85
C VAL A 753 32.19 8.21 5.52
N GLU A 754 32.38 8.94 6.60
CA GLU A 754 33.55 8.84 7.46
C GLU A 754 33.27 7.87 8.62
N ILE A 755 34.07 6.81 8.75
CA ILE A 755 33.94 5.84 9.84
C ILE A 755 34.96 6.14 10.96
N LYS A 756 34.47 6.42 12.17
CA LYS A 756 35.29 6.77 13.34
C LYS A 756 35.24 5.68 14.39
N LYS A 757 36.41 5.27 14.88
CA LYS A 757 36.56 4.35 16.03
C LYS A 757 36.63 5.15 17.32
N GLN A 758 35.73 4.87 18.26
CA GLN A 758 35.74 5.45 19.59
C GLN A 758 36.74 4.74 20.51
N LYS A 759 37.16 5.42 21.59
CA LYS A 759 38.11 4.89 22.59
C LYS A 759 37.62 3.60 23.28
N ASN A 760 36.31 3.39 23.33
CA ASN A 760 35.66 2.20 23.90
C ASN A 760 35.51 1.04 22.90
N GLY A 761 36.04 1.17 21.67
CA GLY A 761 35.93 0.14 20.62
C GLY A 761 34.64 0.19 19.79
N GLN A 762 33.70 1.10 20.09
CA GLN A 762 32.50 1.32 19.27
C GLN A 762 32.84 2.11 18.01
N ILE A 763 31.95 2.01 17.01
CA ILE A 763 32.06 2.67 15.72
C ILE A 763 30.97 3.73 15.60
N ILE A 764 31.31 4.85 14.97
CA ILE A 764 30.37 5.86 14.48
C ILE A 764 30.55 6.00 12.97
N ALA A 765 29.45 6.11 12.24
CA ALA A 765 29.43 6.55 10.85
C ALA A 765 28.94 8.00 10.77
N GLU A 766 29.62 8.84 10.01
CA GLU A 766 29.21 10.22 9.73
C GLU A 766 29.06 10.41 8.22
N ILE A 767 27.84 10.70 7.76
CA ILE A 767 27.59 11.01 6.36
C ILE A 767 27.93 12.47 6.08
N LYS A 768 28.79 12.69 5.09
CA LYS A 768 29.24 14.01 4.63
C LYS A 768 28.42 14.52 3.44
N GLY A 769 27.85 13.59 2.68
CA GLY A 769 27.11 13.88 1.46
C GLY A 769 27.02 12.64 0.58
N VAL A 770 26.80 12.88 -0.71
CA VAL A 770 26.95 11.87 -1.76
C VAL A 770 28.04 12.38 -2.70
N ASP A 771 29.00 11.54 -3.03
CA ASP A 771 30.03 11.85 -3.99
C ASP A 771 29.40 12.20 -5.34
N VAL A 772 29.93 13.25 -5.96
CA VAL A 772 29.56 13.72 -7.30
C VAL A 772 30.83 13.71 -8.12
N TYR A 773 30.83 12.90 -9.17
CA TYR A 773 31.92 12.90 -10.13
C TYR A 773 31.74 14.07 -11.10
N ASP A 774 32.82 14.83 -11.32
CA ASP A 774 32.91 15.88 -12.32
C ASP A 774 33.37 15.27 -13.66
N PRO A 775 32.46 15.14 -14.65
CA PRO A 775 32.79 14.50 -15.91
C PRO A 775 33.78 15.30 -16.77
N THR A 776 34.03 16.58 -16.45
CA THR A 776 34.95 17.44 -17.18
C THR A 776 36.37 17.39 -16.63
N THR A 777 36.52 17.28 -15.31
CA THR A 777 37.83 17.28 -14.64
C THR A 777 38.28 15.89 -14.16
N GLY A 778 37.36 14.94 -14.09
CA GLY A 778 37.60 13.60 -13.56
C GLY A 778 37.81 13.55 -12.04
N GLN A 779 37.44 14.62 -11.33
CA GLN A 779 37.52 14.70 -9.87
C GLN A 779 36.22 14.26 -9.20
N ILE A 780 36.32 13.64 -8.03
CA ILE A 780 35.18 13.32 -7.16
C ILE A 780 35.08 14.40 -6.08
N ARG A 781 33.87 14.92 -5.83
CA ARG A 781 33.58 15.91 -4.78
C ARG A 781 32.33 15.51 -4.01
N SER A 782 32.33 15.63 -2.69
CA SER A 782 31.16 15.39 -1.86
C SER A 782 30.08 16.48 -2.03
N SER A 783 28.81 16.09 -2.16
CA SER A 783 27.65 17.00 -2.19
C SER A 783 27.24 17.47 -0.77
N SER A 784 26.21 18.31 -0.67
CA SER A 784 25.62 18.65 0.64
C SER A 784 24.79 17.47 1.18
N THR A 785 24.70 17.36 2.52
CA THR A 785 23.74 16.49 3.20
C THR A 785 22.29 16.97 3.04
N ASP A 786 22.07 18.22 2.63
CA ASP A 786 20.74 18.78 2.40
C ASP A 786 19.98 18.10 1.26
N ASP A 787 20.66 17.36 0.39
CA ASP A 787 20.02 16.63 -0.70
C ASP A 787 19.59 15.21 -0.29
N ILE A 788 19.96 14.78 0.91
CA ILE A 788 19.64 13.47 1.48
C ILE A 788 18.29 13.54 2.19
N ALA A 789 17.38 12.65 1.82
CA ALA A 789 16.09 12.50 2.50
C ALA A 789 16.24 11.62 3.75
N CYS A 790 16.87 10.46 3.58
CA CYS A 790 17.18 9.56 4.67
C CYS A 790 18.40 8.70 4.33
N TRP A 791 19.02 8.14 5.36
CA TRP A 791 20.11 7.18 5.22
C TRP A 791 20.00 6.08 6.28
N PHE A 792 20.40 4.87 5.87
CA PHE A 792 20.23 3.64 6.63
C PHE A 792 21.59 2.95 6.81
N ILE A 793 21.77 2.28 7.95
CA ILE A 793 22.97 1.50 8.22
C ILE A 793 22.58 0.06 8.56
N ASP A 794 23.20 -0.87 7.85
CA ASP A 794 23.34 -2.26 8.25
C ASP A 794 24.65 -2.38 9.05
N THR A 795 24.54 -2.43 10.37
CA THR A 795 25.70 -2.41 11.30
C THR A 795 26.43 -3.75 11.42
N ASN A 796 26.00 -4.79 10.71
CA ASN A 796 26.56 -6.15 10.72
C ASN A 796 26.14 -6.84 9.42
N TYR A 797 26.64 -6.27 8.31
CA TYR A 797 26.25 -6.66 6.96
C TYR A 797 26.87 -8.01 6.62
N ASN A 798 26.06 -8.95 6.13
CA ASN A 798 26.47 -10.33 5.90
C ASN A 798 26.71 -10.65 4.42
N GLY A 799 26.47 -9.71 3.50
CA GLY A 799 26.57 -9.95 2.05
C GLY A 799 25.48 -10.87 1.49
N GLU A 800 24.42 -11.15 2.25
CA GLU A 800 23.26 -11.92 1.79
C GLU A 800 21.98 -11.05 1.75
N SER A 801 21.89 -10.01 2.58
CA SER A 801 20.74 -9.10 2.64
C SER A 801 21.11 -7.80 3.34
N PHE A 802 20.55 -6.69 2.89
CA PHE A 802 20.59 -5.42 3.61
C PHE A 802 19.48 -5.31 4.66
N PHE A 803 19.85 -5.27 5.94
CA PHE A 803 18.94 -5.04 7.07
C PHE A 803 19.05 -3.61 7.58
N VAL A 804 17.92 -2.88 7.58
CA VAL A 804 17.86 -1.53 8.16
C VAL A 804 17.89 -1.64 9.69
N ARG A 805 19.09 -1.56 10.27
CA ARG A 805 19.29 -1.60 11.72
C ARG A 805 19.28 -0.20 12.34
N HIS A 806 19.87 0.77 11.65
CA HIS A 806 19.77 2.19 12.02
C HIS A 806 19.12 2.97 10.88
N ALA A 807 18.33 3.99 11.22
CA ALA A 807 17.70 4.88 10.25
C ALA A 807 17.78 6.34 10.70
N TYR A 808 18.14 7.22 9.77
CA TYR A 808 18.38 8.64 10.02
C TYR A 808 17.79 9.51 8.90
N PHE A 809 17.45 10.74 9.24
CA PHE A 809 16.77 11.71 8.37
C PHE A 809 17.51 13.04 8.41
N THR A 810 17.70 13.65 7.25
CA THR A 810 18.45 14.91 7.10
C THR A 810 17.61 16.01 6.44
N GLY A 811 16.37 15.71 6.06
CA GLY A 811 15.42 16.66 5.49
C GLY A 811 14.63 17.47 6.55
N ALA A 812 13.92 18.51 6.11
CA ALA A 812 13.14 19.42 6.95
C ALA A 812 11.85 18.82 7.55
N GLU A 813 11.50 17.58 7.22
CA GLU A 813 10.30 16.93 7.74
C GLU A 813 10.64 16.01 8.91
N GLU A 814 9.77 16.01 9.92
CA GLU A 814 9.92 15.19 11.13
C GLU A 814 8.98 13.95 11.09
N PRO A 815 9.27 12.88 10.31
CA PRO A 815 8.36 11.75 10.11
C PRO A 815 8.00 11.02 11.41
N TYR A 816 8.86 11.04 12.43
CA TYR A 816 8.62 10.37 13.71
C TYR A 816 7.83 11.19 14.73
N ASP A 817 7.35 12.38 14.40
CA ASP A 817 6.71 13.30 15.34
C ASP A 817 5.54 12.70 16.13
N LYS A 818 4.69 11.92 15.44
CA LYS A 818 3.54 11.25 16.07
C LYS A 818 4.00 10.20 17.09
N LEU A 819 5.08 9.46 16.81
CA LEU A 819 5.66 8.48 17.73
C LEU A 819 6.40 9.17 18.88
N LYS A 820 7.17 10.23 18.60
CA LYS A 820 7.83 11.08 19.60
C LYS A 820 6.85 11.60 20.63
N ARG A 821 5.69 12.13 20.19
CA ARG A 821 4.62 12.59 21.10
C ARG A 821 4.02 11.45 21.94
N ALA A 822 3.90 10.26 21.37
CA ALA A 822 3.30 9.10 22.05
C ALA A 822 4.25 8.43 23.08
N LEU A 823 5.56 8.52 22.87
CA LEU A 823 6.60 7.87 23.69
C LEU A 823 7.45 8.87 24.49
N ARG A 824 7.03 10.13 24.58
CA ARG A 824 7.77 11.22 25.24
C ARG A 824 8.11 10.94 26.71
N THR A 825 7.33 10.11 27.38
CA THR A 825 7.54 9.72 28.78
C THR A 825 8.58 8.61 28.95
N ASP A 826 8.94 7.90 27.88
CA ASP A 826 9.73 6.68 27.91
C ASP A 826 11.08 6.82 27.20
N ILE A 827 11.11 7.59 26.11
CA ILE A 827 12.29 7.85 25.28
C ILE A 827 12.65 9.33 25.38
N ASP A 828 13.93 9.62 25.61
CA ASP A 828 14.45 10.98 25.74
C ASP A 828 14.20 11.79 24.46
N GLU A 829 13.85 13.08 24.62
CA GLU A 829 13.70 14.02 23.53
C GLU A 829 15.02 14.16 22.73
N VAL A 830 16.17 14.03 23.40
CA VAL A 830 17.49 14.00 22.74
C VAL A 830 17.64 12.75 21.84
N ALA A 831 17.13 11.60 22.27
CA ALA A 831 17.20 10.36 21.48
C ALA A 831 16.36 10.45 20.19
N TRP A 832 15.24 11.16 20.21
CA TRP A 832 14.47 11.45 19.00
C TRP A 832 15.19 12.42 18.07
N SER A 833 15.81 13.47 18.62
CA SER A 833 16.61 14.43 17.82
C SER A 833 17.80 13.74 17.15
N ASN A 834 18.34 12.68 17.73
CA ASN A 834 19.42 11.89 17.14
C ASN A 834 19.02 11.11 15.87
N LEU A 835 17.73 10.90 15.62
CA LEU A 835 17.25 10.37 14.33
C LEU A 835 17.37 11.41 13.21
N TYR A 836 17.47 12.69 13.56
CA TYR A 836 17.61 13.82 12.64
C TYR A 836 19.07 14.28 12.55
N SER A 837 19.94 13.36 12.15
CA SER A 837 21.39 13.51 12.29
C SER A 837 22.13 13.00 11.06
N THR A 838 23.26 13.64 10.76
CA THR A 838 24.28 13.15 9.81
C THR A 838 25.29 12.22 10.48
N VAL A 839 25.22 12.07 11.81
CA VAL A 839 26.10 11.22 12.62
C VAL A 839 25.28 10.10 13.26
N SER A 840 25.74 8.86 13.10
CA SER A 840 25.10 7.69 13.69
C SER A 840 25.28 7.65 15.21
N GLN A 841 24.38 6.94 15.88
CA GLN A 841 24.64 6.45 17.23
C GLN A 841 25.82 5.48 17.21
N PRO A 842 26.62 5.40 18.30
CA PRO A 842 27.68 4.42 18.41
C PRO A 842 27.12 2.99 18.37
N PHE A 843 27.75 2.11 17.62
CA PHE A 843 27.42 0.70 17.57
C PHE A 843 28.66 -0.19 17.75
N VAL A 844 28.45 -1.44 18.14
CA VAL A 844 29.54 -2.40 18.38
C VAL A 844 30.19 -2.80 17.06
N LYS A 845 31.47 -3.14 17.08
CA LYS A 845 32.16 -3.68 15.90
C LYS A 845 31.40 -4.91 15.34
N PRO A 846 31.06 -4.95 14.04
CA PRO A 846 30.38 -6.09 13.44
C PRO A 846 31.20 -7.37 13.57
N GLU A 847 30.53 -8.49 13.83
CA GLU A 847 31.14 -9.82 13.80
C GLU A 847 31.55 -10.20 12.38
N THR A 848 30.78 -9.76 11.37
CA THR A 848 31.11 -9.97 9.95
C THR A 848 32.31 -9.15 9.48
N GLY A 849 32.76 -8.17 10.27
CA GLY A 849 33.78 -7.20 9.87
C GLY A 849 33.32 -6.18 8.82
N LYS A 850 32.03 -6.21 8.42
CA LYS A 850 31.47 -5.34 7.37
C LYS A 850 30.24 -4.58 7.85
N ILE A 851 30.10 -3.36 7.37
CA ILE A 851 28.86 -2.58 7.46
C ILE A 851 28.45 -2.11 6.07
N ALA A 852 27.17 -1.85 5.86
CA ALA A 852 26.67 -1.23 4.64
C ALA A 852 25.89 0.05 4.97
N VAL A 853 26.11 1.11 4.20
CA VAL A 853 25.41 2.38 4.34
C VAL A 853 24.64 2.66 3.06
N LYS A 854 23.33 2.87 3.19
CA LYS A 854 22.44 3.24 2.08
C LYS A 854 21.93 4.66 2.26
N VAL A 855 21.91 5.43 1.19
CA VAL A 855 21.47 6.83 1.16
C VAL A 855 20.37 6.98 0.13
N ILE A 856 19.29 7.67 0.51
CA ILE A 856 18.15 7.97 -0.35
C ILE A 856 17.98 9.48 -0.43
N ASN A 857 17.94 10.02 -1.63
CA ASN A 857 17.74 11.45 -1.86
C ASN A 857 16.24 11.83 -1.93
N HIS A 858 15.95 13.12 -2.04
CA HIS A 858 14.57 13.65 -2.14
C HIS A 858 13.82 13.32 -3.45
N TYR A 859 14.47 12.64 -4.38
CA TYR A 859 13.92 12.16 -5.65
C TYR A 859 13.69 10.63 -5.64
N GLY A 860 14.02 9.95 -4.54
CA GLY A 860 13.92 8.50 -4.42
C GLY A 860 15.06 7.73 -5.08
N ASP A 861 16.15 8.41 -5.48
CA ASP A 861 17.37 7.71 -5.89
C ASP A 861 18.05 7.13 -4.67
N GLU A 862 18.56 5.91 -4.81
CA GLU A 862 19.18 5.16 -3.73
C GLU A 862 20.61 4.76 -4.15
N VAL A 863 21.55 4.87 -3.23
CA VAL A 863 22.91 4.34 -3.38
C VAL A 863 23.36 3.66 -2.10
N LEU A 864 24.16 2.62 -2.26
CA LEU A 864 24.70 1.84 -1.15
C LEU A 864 26.21 1.69 -1.30
N LYS A 865 26.92 1.71 -0.16
CA LYS A 865 28.35 1.44 -0.07
C LYS A 865 28.65 0.54 1.10
N VAL A 866 29.49 -0.46 0.88
CA VAL A 866 29.97 -1.40 1.90
C VAL A 866 31.33 -0.95 2.42
N PHE A 867 31.54 -1.06 3.72
CA PHE A 867 32.79 -0.70 4.40
C PHE A 867 33.31 -1.89 5.21
N GLU A 868 34.62 -2.14 5.11
CA GLU A 868 35.34 -3.11 5.94
C GLU A 868 35.95 -2.42 7.17
N ILE A 869 35.80 -2.99 8.38
CA ILE A 869 36.05 -2.30 9.67
C ILE A 869 37.13 -2.93 10.56
#